data_AF-A0A951MJI1-F1
#
_entry.id   AF-A0A951MJI1-F1
#
_cell.length_a   1.000
_cell.length_b   1.000
_cell.length_c   1.000
_cell.angle_alpha   90.00
_cell.angle_beta   90.00
_cell.angle_gamma   90.00
#
_symmetry.space_group_name_H-M   'P 1'
#
loop_
_entity.id
_entity.type
_entity.pdbx_description
1 polymer ?
#
loop_
_entity_poly.entity_id
_entity_poly.type
_entity_poly.pdbx_seq_one_letter_code
_entity_poly.pdbx_strand_id
1 'polypeptide(L)'
;MPTWILGISAFYHDAAACLVRDGEIVAAAQEERFSRVKHDPSFPAGAARYCLAEAGITPARLDHVAFYEKPWIKFERLLETSLAVAPRGLRPFLAAMPVWLKEKLWIEQRVHEELEGWEGDLLYTDHHTAHAASAFFPSPFPDAAVLTMDGVGEWTTTAWGVGEGNQVRLEREVRFPSSLGLLYSAATYYLGFRVNDGEYKVMGLAPYGEPRFVDALLEHVVDLREDGSFRMDLSCFDYLHGLRMTGERFHRLMGGPPRSPEEPLTQRHMDVARSVQWVTEEAMVRAACHVAGETGHRRLCLAGGVALNSVGNGRILREGAVDDLWIQPAAGDAGGALGAALWAWHQHLGRPRQADGVHDRQKGSYLGPSYAPDAVAAWLEAEGIPHRRLSEETLLHETAAALDAGAVVGWLNGRMEYGPRALGARSILADARDPDMQRTLNLRIKERESFRPFAPSCLAEDAGAYFDLDAPSPYMLLVAPVREERRRDPGPDAREPEGLERVHEVRSDLPAVTHVDHSARIQTVEAAVAPRYHALLRHFRARTGYGVLVNTSFNVAGEPIVCTPVEAYRDFLATGMDVLVLEDCLLRASEQGDRRAEEVEDDPFRPPHPATAEEDRDTRRRHLRRFGLIMSGALGALGGFFWWRERALWPWLVALGALFALTGLLSPGLLDRVERGWMALGERLGGVVTRVLLSLTFFLGVTPLGLAGRLVGRRRLALRPDPDTATYWTPAEDHGARPHRPY
;
A
#
# COMPACT_ATOMS: atom_id res chain seq x y z
N MET A 1 -16.14 -20.83 -23.01
CA MET A 1 -16.26 -20.71 -21.54
C MET A 1 -15.54 -19.44 -21.13
N PRO A 2 -15.98 -18.72 -20.11
CA PRO A 2 -15.28 -17.52 -19.65
C PRO A 2 -13.88 -17.90 -19.15
N THR A 3 -12.90 -17.05 -19.39
CA THR A 3 -11.54 -17.19 -18.86
C THR A 3 -11.41 -16.39 -17.57
N TRP A 4 -10.98 -17.05 -16.51
CA TRP A 4 -10.78 -16.48 -15.17
C TRP A 4 -9.30 -16.38 -14.83
N ILE A 5 -8.88 -15.17 -14.43
CA ILE A 5 -7.48 -14.88 -14.08
C ILE A 5 -7.45 -14.20 -12.72
N LEU A 6 -6.71 -14.79 -11.78
CA LEU A 6 -6.44 -14.19 -10.47
C LEU A 6 -5.03 -13.58 -10.47
N GLY A 7 -4.94 -12.27 -10.28
CA GLY A 7 -3.68 -11.57 -10.03
C GLY A 7 -3.41 -11.44 -8.54
N ILE A 8 -2.14 -11.60 -8.15
CA ILE A 8 -1.69 -11.60 -6.76
C ILE A 8 -0.48 -10.66 -6.61
N SER A 9 -0.55 -9.80 -5.58
CA SER A 9 0.58 -9.04 -5.05
C SER A 9 0.74 -9.34 -3.56
N ALA A 10 1.94 -9.68 -3.11
CA ALA A 10 2.20 -10.18 -1.76
C ALA A 10 3.68 -10.13 -1.34
N PHE A 11 3.94 -10.44 -0.08
CA PHE A 11 5.26 -10.68 0.53
C PHE A 11 6.19 -9.46 0.64
N TYR A 12 5.65 -8.24 0.60
CA TYR A 12 6.41 -7.02 0.92
C TYR A 12 5.61 -6.04 1.81
N HIS A 13 4.57 -5.44 1.26
CA HIS A 13 3.53 -4.66 1.95
C HIS A 13 2.32 -4.53 1.01
N ASP A 14 1.16 -4.15 1.54
CA ASP A 14 -0.06 -3.90 0.76
C ASP A 14 -0.48 -5.08 -0.12
N ALA A 15 -0.44 -6.31 0.44
CA ALA A 15 -0.86 -7.50 -0.27
C ALA A 15 -2.29 -7.35 -0.81
N ALA A 16 -2.53 -7.84 -2.02
CA ALA A 16 -3.79 -7.66 -2.72
C ALA A 16 -4.07 -8.79 -3.71
N ALA A 17 -5.35 -8.98 -4.02
CA ALA A 17 -5.82 -9.88 -5.07
C ALA A 17 -6.78 -9.15 -6.01
N CYS A 18 -6.76 -9.55 -7.28
CA CYS A 18 -7.67 -9.03 -8.30
C CYS A 18 -8.14 -10.17 -9.21
N LEU A 19 -9.44 -10.29 -9.44
CA LEU A 19 -10.03 -11.26 -10.35
C LEU A 19 -10.54 -10.59 -11.62
N VAL A 20 -10.07 -11.12 -12.76
CA VAL A 20 -10.47 -10.70 -14.10
C VAL A 20 -11.23 -11.83 -14.79
N ARG A 21 -12.30 -11.48 -15.49
CA ARG A 21 -13.09 -12.39 -16.34
C ARG A 21 -13.16 -11.85 -17.75
N ASP A 22 -12.59 -12.57 -18.71
CA ASP A 22 -12.61 -12.16 -20.13
C ASP A 22 -12.14 -10.70 -20.37
N GLY A 23 -11.19 -10.22 -19.56
CA GLY A 23 -10.66 -8.85 -19.58
C GLY A 23 -11.38 -7.83 -18.71
N GLU A 24 -12.54 -8.18 -18.13
CA GLU A 24 -13.29 -7.32 -17.22
C GLU A 24 -12.84 -7.52 -15.77
N ILE A 25 -12.59 -6.41 -15.07
CA ILE A 25 -12.27 -6.42 -13.63
C ILE A 25 -13.56 -6.74 -12.86
N VAL A 26 -13.59 -7.89 -12.17
CA VAL A 26 -14.76 -8.34 -11.41
C VAL A 26 -14.68 -7.86 -9.96
N ALA A 27 -13.53 -8.11 -9.33
CA ALA A 27 -13.29 -7.80 -7.93
C ALA A 27 -11.80 -7.54 -7.69
N ALA A 28 -11.49 -6.65 -6.76
CA ALA A 28 -10.14 -6.41 -6.28
C ALA A 28 -10.19 -5.89 -4.84
N ALA A 29 -9.28 -6.36 -4.00
CA ALA A 29 -9.20 -5.92 -2.62
C ALA A 29 -7.79 -6.09 -2.04
N GLN A 30 -7.47 -5.28 -1.03
CA GLN A 30 -6.24 -5.39 -0.25
C GLN A 30 -6.47 -6.27 0.98
N GLU A 31 -5.49 -7.07 1.36
CA GLU A 31 -5.58 -8.01 2.48
C GLU A 31 -5.79 -7.28 3.81
N GLU A 32 -5.22 -6.09 3.98
CA GLU A 32 -5.38 -5.29 5.19
C GLU A 32 -6.85 -4.98 5.53
N ARG A 33 -7.76 -4.99 4.55
CA ARG A 33 -9.20 -4.81 4.79
C ARG A 33 -9.80 -5.99 5.53
N PHE A 34 -9.26 -7.19 5.32
CA PHE A 34 -9.74 -8.43 5.91
C PHE A 34 -8.93 -8.86 7.12
N SER A 35 -7.61 -8.63 7.14
CA SER A 35 -6.76 -9.00 8.28
C SER A 35 -6.78 -7.96 9.40
N ARG A 36 -7.15 -6.71 9.08
CA ARG A 36 -7.03 -5.53 9.96
C ARG A 36 -5.59 -5.19 10.34
N VAL A 37 -4.62 -5.83 9.70
CA VAL A 37 -3.20 -5.50 9.83
C VAL A 37 -2.85 -4.51 8.72
N LYS A 38 -2.60 -3.26 9.10
CA LYS A 38 -2.25 -2.22 8.13
C LYS A 38 -0.96 -2.57 7.37
N HIS A 39 -0.97 -2.41 6.06
CA HIS A 39 0.10 -2.78 5.15
C HIS A 39 0.47 -4.26 5.18
N ASP A 40 -0.53 -5.14 5.38
CA ASP A 40 -0.32 -6.59 5.51
C ASP A 40 0.57 -7.14 4.38
N PRO A 41 1.73 -7.74 4.70
CA PRO A 41 2.63 -8.30 3.70
C PRO A 41 2.35 -9.79 3.41
N SER A 42 1.40 -10.42 4.09
CA SER A 42 1.15 -11.86 3.97
C SER A 42 0.53 -12.23 2.62
N PHE A 43 0.27 -13.53 2.42
CA PHE A 43 -0.51 -13.95 1.26
C PHE A 43 -1.94 -13.38 1.37
N PRO A 44 -2.51 -12.81 0.31
CA PRO A 44 -3.81 -12.13 0.35
C PRO A 44 -4.99 -13.13 0.37
N ALA A 45 -5.07 -13.95 1.42
CA ALA A 45 -6.05 -15.03 1.54
C ALA A 45 -7.49 -14.50 1.65
N GLY A 46 -7.73 -13.46 2.45
CA GLY A 46 -9.03 -12.82 2.58
C GLY A 46 -9.47 -12.15 1.28
N ALA A 47 -8.57 -11.40 0.65
CA ALA A 47 -8.84 -10.71 -0.60
C ALA A 47 -9.07 -11.70 -1.77
N ALA A 48 -8.28 -12.76 -1.89
CA ALA A 48 -8.46 -13.78 -2.92
C ALA A 48 -9.79 -14.52 -2.74
N ARG A 49 -10.13 -14.89 -1.49
CA ARG A 49 -11.41 -15.53 -1.17
C ARG A 49 -12.60 -14.64 -1.52
N TYR A 50 -12.53 -13.37 -1.17
CA TYR A 50 -13.55 -12.38 -1.56
C TYR A 50 -13.71 -12.34 -3.08
N CYS A 51 -12.61 -12.22 -3.83
CA CYS A 51 -12.68 -12.12 -5.29
C CYS A 51 -13.34 -13.35 -5.92
N LEU A 52 -13.01 -14.56 -5.45
CA LEU A 52 -13.61 -15.81 -5.93
C LEU A 52 -15.08 -15.92 -5.54
N ALA A 53 -15.44 -15.53 -4.32
CA ALA A 53 -16.81 -15.54 -3.81
C ALA A 53 -17.72 -14.57 -4.58
N GLU A 54 -17.23 -13.36 -4.88
CA GLU A 54 -17.94 -12.36 -5.69
C GLU A 54 -18.29 -12.89 -7.08
N ALA A 55 -17.43 -13.73 -7.65
CA ALA A 55 -17.67 -14.39 -8.93
C ALA A 55 -18.46 -15.71 -8.83
N GLY A 56 -18.69 -16.23 -7.62
CA GLY A 56 -19.33 -17.54 -7.41
C GLY A 56 -18.51 -18.72 -7.93
N ILE A 57 -17.17 -18.63 -7.91
CA ILE A 57 -16.27 -19.68 -8.40
C ILE A 57 -15.35 -20.21 -7.30
N THR A 58 -14.80 -21.40 -7.50
CA THR A 58 -13.75 -21.99 -6.64
C THR A 58 -12.38 -21.84 -7.30
N PRO A 59 -11.26 -22.03 -6.57
CA PRO A 59 -9.91 -22.01 -7.17
C PRO A 59 -9.75 -22.95 -8.38
N ALA A 60 -10.43 -24.11 -8.37
CA ALA A 60 -10.42 -25.07 -9.47
C ALA A 60 -11.03 -24.54 -10.80
N ARG A 61 -11.71 -23.39 -10.78
CA ARG A 61 -12.23 -22.72 -11.99
C ARG A 61 -11.30 -21.66 -12.57
N LEU A 62 -10.20 -21.34 -11.89
CA LEU A 62 -9.21 -20.40 -12.40
C LEU A 62 -8.45 -21.03 -13.55
N ASP A 63 -8.41 -20.35 -14.69
CA ASP A 63 -7.58 -20.75 -15.83
C ASP A 63 -6.12 -20.35 -15.60
N HIS A 64 -5.90 -19.17 -15.00
CA HIS A 64 -4.57 -18.65 -14.71
C HIS A 64 -4.49 -17.95 -13.36
N VAL A 65 -3.32 -18.04 -12.73
CA VAL A 65 -2.92 -17.17 -11.62
C VAL A 65 -1.66 -16.43 -12.06
N ALA A 66 -1.58 -15.13 -11.78
CA ALA A 66 -0.46 -14.28 -12.15
C ALA A 66 0.11 -13.54 -10.93
N PHE A 67 1.42 -13.64 -10.74
CA PHE A 67 2.16 -12.96 -9.70
C PHE A 67 2.93 -11.75 -10.26
N TYR A 68 2.87 -10.64 -9.55
CA TYR A 68 3.30 -9.32 -10.01
C TYR A 68 4.81 -9.10 -10.16
N GLU A 69 5.67 -9.99 -9.65
CA GLU A 69 7.13 -9.83 -9.72
C GLU A 69 7.86 -11.16 -9.88
N LYS A 70 9.15 -11.14 -10.24
CA LYS A 70 10.00 -12.34 -10.36
C LYS A 70 10.93 -12.53 -9.14
N PRO A 71 10.66 -13.51 -8.25
CA PRO A 71 11.42 -13.65 -7.00
C PRO A 71 12.92 -13.88 -7.19
N TRP A 72 13.32 -14.70 -8.17
CA TRP A 72 14.73 -15.04 -8.39
C TRP A 72 15.57 -13.84 -8.85
N ILE A 73 15.02 -12.95 -9.68
CA ILE A 73 15.70 -11.73 -10.12
C ILE A 73 15.87 -10.76 -8.95
N LYS A 74 14.83 -10.61 -8.12
CA LYS A 74 14.91 -9.81 -6.89
C LYS A 74 15.90 -10.39 -5.89
N PHE A 75 15.99 -11.71 -5.78
CA PHE A 75 17.01 -12.39 -4.97
C PHE A 75 18.43 -12.15 -5.49
N GLU A 76 18.63 -12.22 -6.81
CA GLU A 76 19.90 -11.85 -7.45
C GLU A 76 20.32 -10.43 -7.06
N ARG A 77 19.41 -9.46 -7.13
CA ARG A 77 19.70 -8.08 -6.68
C ARG A 77 20.18 -8.01 -5.23
N LEU A 78 19.57 -8.77 -4.32
CA LEU A 78 19.98 -8.77 -2.91
C LEU A 78 21.38 -9.35 -2.71
N LEU A 79 21.73 -10.39 -3.46
CA LEU A 79 23.09 -10.96 -3.46
C LEU A 79 24.10 -9.97 -4.05
N GLU A 80 23.79 -9.37 -5.19
CA GLU A 80 24.62 -8.35 -5.85
C GLU A 80 24.84 -7.13 -4.96
N THR A 81 23.79 -6.70 -4.24
CA THR A 81 23.88 -5.62 -3.25
C THR A 81 24.84 -6.00 -2.12
N SER A 82 24.70 -7.21 -1.57
CA SER A 82 25.56 -7.71 -0.51
C SER A 82 27.02 -7.79 -0.95
N LEU A 83 27.29 -8.23 -2.18
CA LEU A 83 28.62 -8.26 -2.79
C LEU A 83 29.20 -6.85 -3.00
N ALA A 84 28.36 -5.88 -3.39
CA ALA A 84 28.78 -4.52 -3.69
C ALA A 84 29.23 -3.76 -2.42
N VAL A 85 28.56 -3.97 -1.29
CA VAL A 85 28.86 -3.26 -0.03
C VAL A 85 29.78 -4.00 0.94
N ALA A 86 30.06 -5.30 0.71
CA ALA A 86 30.91 -6.10 1.59
C ALA A 86 32.26 -5.40 1.90
N PRO A 87 32.85 -5.56 3.10
CA PRO A 87 32.36 -6.32 4.25
C PRO A 87 31.23 -5.62 5.03
N ARG A 88 30.82 -4.41 4.64
CA ARG A 88 29.64 -3.75 5.22
C ARG A 88 28.40 -4.47 4.68
N GLY A 89 27.30 -4.52 5.45
CA GLY A 89 26.07 -5.20 5.02
C GLY A 89 25.81 -6.59 5.61
N LEU A 90 26.64 -7.10 6.53
CA LEU A 90 26.37 -8.37 7.24
C LEU A 90 25.00 -8.35 7.93
N ARG A 91 24.65 -7.24 8.61
CA ARG A 91 23.38 -7.13 9.34
C ARG A 91 22.16 -7.24 8.41
N PRO A 92 22.04 -6.45 7.33
CA PRO A 92 21.02 -6.66 6.30
C PRO A 92 21.00 -8.08 5.74
N PHE A 93 22.16 -8.66 5.43
CA PHE A 93 22.27 -10.03 4.91
C PHE A 93 21.67 -11.06 5.87
N LEU A 94 22.03 -11.00 7.16
CA LEU A 94 21.50 -11.90 8.20
C LEU A 94 20.00 -11.71 8.46
N ALA A 95 19.47 -10.51 8.20
CA ALA A 95 18.04 -10.23 8.33
C ALA A 95 17.24 -10.74 7.11
N ALA A 96 17.75 -10.53 5.90
CA ALA A 96 17.02 -10.83 4.66
C ALA A 96 17.11 -12.31 4.24
N MET A 97 18.31 -12.91 4.26
CA MET A 97 18.53 -14.24 3.66
C MET A 97 17.64 -15.36 4.23
N PRO A 98 17.39 -15.45 5.56
CA PRO A 98 16.51 -16.49 6.09
C PRO A 98 15.09 -16.44 5.53
N VAL A 99 14.53 -15.23 5.36
CA VAL A 99 13.17 -15.02 4.85
C VAL A 99 13.08 -15.43 3.39
N TRP A 100 14.09 -15.06 2.59
CA TRP A 100 14.15 -15.42 1.17
C TRP A 100 14.27 -16.92 0.93
N LEU A 101 15.20 -17.58 1.63
CA LEU A 101 15.46 -19.01 1.45
C LEU A 101 14.30 -19.92 1.92
N LYS A 102 13.48 -19.44 2.86
CA LYS A 102 12.36 -20.21 3.42
C LYS A 102 11.02 -19.93 2.75
N GLU A 103 10.78 -18.69 2.35
CA GLU A 103 9.44 -18.26 1.95
C GLU A 103 9.46 -17.66 0.53
N LYS A 104 10.20 -16.56 0.32
CA LYS A 104 10.03 -15.74 -0.88
C LYS A 104 10.50 -16.38 -2.19
N LEU A 105 11.36 -17.40 -2.15
CA LEU A 105 11.75 -18.15 -3.36
C LEU A 105 10.74 -19.24 -3.74
N TRP A 106 9.78 -19.55 -2.87
CA TRP A 106 8.85 -20.67 -3.02
C TRP A 106 7.41 -20.18 -3.23
N ILE A 107 7.24 -19.08 -3.96
CA ILE A 107 5.93 -18.42 -4.17
C ILE A 107 4.91 -19.37 -4.81
N GLU A 108 5.29 -20.10 -5.86
CA GLU A 108 4.41 -21.03 -6.56
C GLU A 108 3.84 -22.11 -5.63
N GLN A 109 4.71 -22.74 -4.82
CA GLN A 109 4.27 -23.69 -3.81
C GLN A 109 3.29 -23.04 -2.84
N ARG A 110 3.59 -21.82 -2.37
CA ARG A 110 2.70 -21.11 -1.45
C ARG A 110 1.35 -20.78 -2.06
N VAL A 111 1.31 -20.40 -3.34
CA VAL A 111 0.07 -20.14 -4.08
C VAL A 111 -0.77 -21.41 -4.18
N HIS A 112 -0.18 -22.57 -4.48
CA HIS A 112 -0.92 -23.85 -4.50
C HIS A 112 -1.43 -24.27 -3.13
N GLU A 113 -0.68 -24.02 -2.06
CA GLU A 113 -1.11 -24.30 -0.68
C GLU A 113 -2.33 -23.45 -0.30
N GLU A 114 -2.36 -22.18 -0.69
CA GLU A 114 -3.43 -21.23 -0.33
C GLU A 114 -4.65 -21.31 -1.27
N LEU A 115 -4.44 -21.72 -2.53
CA LEU A 115 -5.48 -21.89 -3.54
C LEU A 115 -5.75 -23.38 -3.80
N GLU A 116 -6.12 -24.10 -2.74
CA GLU A 116 -6.39 -25.54 -2.80
C GLU A 116 -7.38 -25.88 -3.93
N GLY A 117 -6.98 -26.82 -4.80
CA GLY A 117 -7.75 -27.27 -5.96
C GLY A 117 -7.43 -26.56 -7.28
N TRP A 118 -6.55 -25.54 -7.29
CA TRP A 118 -6.01 -25.00 -8.53
C TRP A 118 -4.77 -25.79 -8.98
N GLU A 119 -4.77 -26.25 -10.25
CA GLU A 119 -3.76 -27.15 -10.83
C GLU A 119 -2.95 -26.51 -11.98
N GLY A 120 -3.04 -25.19 -12.18
CA GLY A 120 -2.33 -24.48 -13.25
C GLY A 120 -0.89 -24.08 -12.91
N ASP A 121 -0.11 -23.65 -13.90
CA ASP A 121 1.22 -23.06 -13.67
C ASP A 121 1.10 -21.57 -13.31
N LEU A 122 1.94 -21.11 -12.38
CA LEU A 122 1.95 -19.71 -11.96
C LEU A 122 2.63 -18.82 -13.02
N LEU A 123 1.91 -17.81 -13.50
CA LEU A 123 2.46 -16.80 -14.40
C LEU A 123 3.19 -15.73 -13.59
N TYR A 124 4.32 -15.23 -14.12
CA TYR A 124 5.09 -14.16 -13.52
C TYR A 124 5.27 -13.01 -14.51
N THR A 125 4.98 -11.80 -14.08
CA THR A 125 5.34 -10.57 -14.80
C THR A 125 6.48 -9.84 -14.07
N ASP A 126 7.08 -8.85 -14.70
CA ASP A 126 8.03 -7.96 -14.03
C ASP A 126 7.28 -6.91 -13.20
N HIS A 127 7.81 -6.53 -12.03
CA HIS A 127 7.16 -5.60 -11.09
C HIS A 127 6.73 -4.28 -11.75
N HIS A 128 7.63 -3.64 -12.50
CA HIS A 128 7.32 -2.39 -13.18
C HIS A 128 6.41 -2.61 -14.41
N THR A 129 6.44 -3.78 -15.03
CA THR A 129 5.47 -4.15 -16.06
C THR A 129 4.08 -4.34 -15.46
N ALA A 130 3.96 -4.91 -14.26
CA ALA A 130 2.71 -4.97 -13.52
C ALA A 130 2.18 -3.56 -13.21
N HIS A 131 3.03 -2.65 -12.71
CA HIS A 131 2.66 -1.24 -12.52
C HIS A 131 2.16 -0.59 -13.82
N ALA A 132 2.93 -0.72 -14.90
CA ALA A 132 2.59 -0.16 -16.21
C ALA A 132 1.26 -0.72 -16.75
N ALA A 133 1.06 -2.04 -16.65
CA ALA A 133 -0.17 -2.74 -17.03
C ALA A 133 -1.36 -2.32 -16.17
N SER A 134 -1.15 -2.15 -14.86
CA SER A 134 -2.18 -1.69 -13.93
C SER A 134 -2.64 -0.28 -14.28
N ALA A 135 -1.82 0.54 -14.92
CA ALA A 135 -2.22 1.87 -15.33
C ALA A 135 -2.80 1.93 -16.74
N PHE A 136 -2.05 1.41 -17.71
CA PHE A 136 -2.45 1.53 -19.11
C PHE A 136 -3.74 0.78 -19.42
N PHE A 137 -3.88 -0.47 -19.02
CA PHE A 137 -5.02 -1.30 -19.43
C PHE A 137 -6.39 -0.79 -18.93
N PRO A 138 -6.54 -0.35 -17.66
CA PRO A 138 -7.79 0.24 -17.22
C PRO A 138 -7.96 1.71 -17.61
N SER A 139 -6.93 2.42 -18.10
CA SER A 139 -7.07 3.81 -18.57
C SER A 139 -8.10 3.92 -19.72
N PRO A 140 -8.65 5.12 -19.98
CA PRO A 140 -9.50 5.35 -21.14
C PRO A 140 -8.72 5.42 -22.46
N PHE A 141 -7.38 5.52 -22.42
CA PHE A 141 -6.58 5.91 -23.57
C PHE A 141 -6.25 4.72 -24.48
N PRO A 142 -6.57 4.76 -25.79
CA PRO A 142 -6.18 3.70 -26.74
C PRO A 142 -4.67 3.52 -26.86
N ASP A 143 -3.95 4.64 -26.79
CA ASP A 143 -2.50 4.76 -26.76
C ASP A 143 -2.08 5.85 -25.76
N ALA A 144 -0.98 5.62 -25.05
CA ALA A 144 -0.43 6.57 -24.09
C ALA A 144 1.05 6.27 -23.81
N ALA A 145 1.78 7.32 -23.43
CA ALA A 145 3.01 7.14 -22.68
C ALA A 145 2.69 6.52 -21.31
N VAL A 146 3.61 5.73 -20.79
CA VAL A 146 3.50 5.13 -19.45
C VAL A 146 4.77 5.47 -18.67
N LEU A 147 4.60 5.99 -17.45
CA LEU A 147 5.71 6.26 -16.53
C LEU A 147 5.41 5.61 -15.18
N THR A 148 6.31 4.76 -14.73
CA THR A 148 6.23 4.05 -13.45
C THR A 148 7.35 4.55 -12.54
N MET A 149 7.01 4.94 -11.30
CA MET A 149 7.96 5.49 -10.34
C MET A 149 7.68 4.89 -8.96
N ASP A 150 8.60 4.09 -8.44
CA ASP A 150 8.38 3.29 -7.25
C ASP A 150 9.59 3.24 -6.31
N GLY A 151 9.43 2.59 -5.16
CA GLY A 151 10.52 2.27 -4.24
C GLY A 151 11.58 1.42 -4.93
N VAL A 152 11.33 0.12 -5.06
CA VAL A 152 12.23 -0.82 -5.77
C VAL A 152 11.45 -2.07 -6.22
N GLY A 153 11.52 -2.41 -7.52
CA GLY A 153 11.10 -3.71 -8.03
C GLY A 153 12.19 -4.78 -7.93
N GLU A 154 12.35 -5.58 -8.99
CA GLU A 154 13.46 -6.53 -9.11
C GLU A 154 14.79 -5.81 -9.24
N TRP A 155 14.85 -4.79 -10.09
CA TRP A 155 15.97 -3.87 -10.26
C TRP A 155 15.52 -2.46 -10.56
N THR A 156 14.51 -2.32 -11.41
CA THR A 156 13.89 -1.07 -11.80
C THR A 156 13.36 -0.32 -10.58
N THR A 157 13.49 1.01 -10.60
CA THR A 157 12.89 1.93 -9.61
C THR A 157 12.08 3.01 -10.30
N THR A 158 12.41 3.32 -11.54
CA THR A 158 11.64 4.20 -12.40
C THR A 158 11.78 3.70 -13.83
N ALA A 159 10.69 3.61 -14.58
CA ALA A 159 10.74 3.20 -15.98
C ALA A 159 9.65 3.90 -16.79
N TRP A 160 9.93 4.14 -18.06
CA TRP A 160 8.96 4.67 -19.00
C TRP A 160 8.89 3.84 -20.27
N GLY A 161 7.75 3.94 -20.96
CA GLY A 161 7.53 3.28 -22.23
C GLY A 161 6.19 3.69 -22.84
N VAL A 162 5.68 2.83 -23.72
CA VAL A 162 4.46 3.09 -24.48
C VAL A 162 3.46 1.95 -24.28
N GLY A 163 2.20 2.33 -24.09
CA GLY A 163 1.06 1.43 -24.18
C GLY A 163 0.30 1.69 -25.47
N GLU A 164 0.06 0.65 -26.27
CA GLU A 164 -0.72 0.70 -27.51
C GLU A 164 -1.60 -0.55 -27.64
N GLY A 165 -2.91 -0.34 -27.79
CA GLY A 165 -3.86 -1.44 -27.93
C GLY A 165 -3.81 -2.39 -26.75
N ASN A 166 -3.39 -3.63 -26.96
CA ASN A 166 -3.27 -4.67 -25.93
C ASN A 166 -1.83 -4.93 -25.45
N GLN A 167 -0.90 -4.01 -25.69
CA GLN A 167 0.48 -4.14 -25.25
C GLN A 167 0.93 -2.94 -24.44
N VAL A 168 1.75 -3.19 -23.42
CA VAL A 168 2.59 -2.18 -22.78
C VAL A 168 4.04 -2.65 -22.84
N ARG A 169 4.95 -1.75 -23.23
CA ARG A 169 6.38 -2.02 -23.37
C ARG A 169 7.16 -0.92 -22.69
N LEU A 170 7.96 -1.28 -21.71
CA LEU A 170 8.92 -0.38 -21.08
C LEU A 170 10.17 -0.30 -21.94
N GLU A 171 10.63 0.91 -22.23
CA GLU A 171 11.76 1.15 -23.14
C GLU A 171 13.02 1.56 -22.39
N ARG A 172 12.85 2.36 -21.33
CA ARG A 172 13.95 2.88 -20.53
C ARG A 172 13.66 2.78 -19.05
N GLU A 173 14.73 2.68 -18.28
CA GLU A 173 14.67 2.61 -16.82
C GLU A 173 15.82 3.32 -16.12
N VAL A 174 15.57 3.69 -14.87
CA VAL A 174 16.55 3.92 -13.82
C VAL A 174 16.51 2.71 -12.89
N ARG A 175 17.69 2.16 -12.60
CA ARG A 175 17.83 0.98 -11.74
C ARG A 175 18.28 1.34 -10.34
N PHE A 176 17.90 0.47 -9.41
CA PHE A 176 18.46 0.38 -8.07
C PHE A 176 19.99 0.44 -8.15
N PRO A 177 20.64 1.26 -7.31
CA PRO A 177 20.11 1.75 -6.03
C PRO A 177 19.56 3.17 -6.04
N SER A 178 19.43 3.80 -7.22
CA SER A 178 18.82 5.14 -7.30
C SER A 178 17.30 5.02 -7.37
N SER A 179 16.59 5.64 -6.43
CA SER A 179 15.12 5.62 -6.38
C SER A 179 14.59 6.90 -5.76
N LEU A 180 13.61 7.52 -6.42
CA LEU A 180 12.85 8.64 -5.85
C LEU A 180 11.99 8.19 -4.66
N GLY A 181 11.42 6.98 -4.72
CA GLY A 181 10.72 6.39 -3.58
C GLY A 181 11.63 6.25 -2.36
N LEU A 182 12.85 5.74 -2.53
CA LEU A 182 13.81 5.62 -1.43
C LEU A 182 14.33 6.97 -0.92
N LEU A 183 14.47 7.99 -1.78
CA LEU A 183 14.77 9.36 -1.34
C LEU A 183 13.66 9.88 -0.43
N TYR A 184 12.41 9.70 -0.85
CA TYR A 184 11.25 10.17 -0.10
C TYR A 184 11.08 9.41 1.22
N SER A 185 11.28 8.10 1.23
CA SER A 185 11.31 7.27 2.44
C SER A 185 12.49 7.63 3.35
N ALA A 186 13.64 8.06 2.80
CA ALA A 186 14.76 8.54 3.60
C ALA A 186 14.44 9.86 4.30
N ALA A 187 13.76 10.79 3.63
CA ALA A 187 13.24 11.99 4.27
C ALA A 187 12.17 11.68 5.33
N THR A 188 11.28 10.74 5.04
CA THR A 188 10.25 10.24 5.97
C THR A 188 10.89 9.72 7.26
N TYR A 189 11.91 8.86 7.13
CA TYR A 189 12.70 8.36 8.25
C TYR A 189 13.42 9.49 9.00
N TYR A 190 14.04 10.42 8.27
CA TYR A 190 14.78 11.54 8.86
C TYR A 190 13.89 12.48 9.69
N LEU A 191 12.64 12.65 9.27
CA LEU A 191 11.62 13.45 9.95
C LEU A 191 10.94 12.68 11.10
N GLY A 192 11.45 11.49 11.47
CA GLY A 192 10.92 10.69 12.58
C GLY A 192 9.56 10.08 12.29
N PHE A 193 9.17 9.95 11.02
CA PHE A 193 7.96 9.25 10.60
C PHE A 193 8.28 7.79 10.23
N ARG A 194 7.25 6.93 10.26
CA ARG A 194 7.38 5.52 9.91
C ARG A 194 7.50 5.38 8.39
N VAL A 195 8.50 4.63 7.91
CA VAL A 195 8.65 4.32 6.48
C VAL A 195 7.57 3.34 6.01
N ASN A 196 7.12 3.48 4.76
CA ASN A 196 5.99 2.75 4.15
C ASN A 196 4.64 3.01 4.84
N ASP A 197 4.48 4.18 5.45
CA ASP A 197 3.25 4.61 6.14
C ASP A 197 3.23 6.13 6.30
N GLY A 198 4.37 6.77 6.54
CA GLY A 198 4.50 8.18 6.90
C GLY A 198 4.76 9.11 5.73
N GLU A 199 4.94 8.61 4.51
CA GLU A 199 5.31 9.40 3.33
C GLU A 199 4.30 10.54 3.08
N TYR A 200 2.99 10.27 3.18
CA TYR A 200 1.98 11.32 3.02
C TYR A 200 2.08 12.43 4.10
N LYS A 201 2.69 12.15 5.26
CA LYS A 201 2.92 13.18 6.30
C LYS A 201 4.01 14.15 5.85
N VAL A 202 5.03 13.69 5.13
CA VAL A 202 6.05 14.57 4.54
C VAL A 202 5.39 15.49 3.51
N MET A 203 4.54 14.93 2.64
CA MET A 203 3.80 15.72 1.66
C MET A 203 2.87 16.75 2.32
N GLY A 204 2.17 16.38 3.39
CA GLY A 204 1.32 17.29 4.15
C GLY A 204 2.09 18.34 4.98
N LEU A 205 3.35 18.06 5.35
CA LEU A 205 4.21 18.97 6.09
C LEU A 205 4.93 19.98 5.17
N ALA A 206 5.19 19.60 3.91
CA ALA A 206 5.94 20.41 2.96
C ALA A 206 5.42 21.86 2.79
N PRO A 207 4.10 22.15 2.74
CA PRO A 207 3.58 23.52 2.61
C PRO A 207 3.92 24.47 3.77
N TYR A 208 4.39 23.94 4.91
CA TYR A 208 4.79 24.73 6.08
C TYR A 208 6.27 25.12 6.07
N GLY A 209 7.04 24.60 5.12
CA GLY A 209 8.47 24.84 5.01
C GLY A 209 8.87 25.74 3.84
N GLU A 210 10.11 26.19 3.87
CA GLU A 210 10.77 26.90 2.78
C GLU A 210 11.77 25.97 2.06
N PRO A 211 12.01 26.14 0.75
CA PRO A 211 12.85 25.25 -0.08
C PRO A 211 14.37 25.44 0.16
N ARG A 212 14.79 25.61 1.41
CA ARG A 212 16.16 26.03 1.78
C ARG A 212 17.23 24.97 1.53
N PHE A 213 16.86 23.71 1.36
CA PHE A 213 17.79 22.60 1.15
C PHE A 213 17.78 22.08 -0.29
N VAL A 214 17.05 22.72 -1.22
CA VAL A 214 16.96 22.27 -2.62
C VAL A 214 18.33 22.21 -3.28
N ASP A 215 19.13 23.28 -3.17
CA ASP A 215 20.47 23.33 -3.77
C ASP A 215 21.37 22.23 -3.19
N ALA A 216 21.39 22.06 -1.87
CA ALA A 216 22.16 21.02 -1.21
C ALA A 216 21.72 19.60 -1.63
N LEU A 217 20.42 19.39 -1.89
CA LEU A 217 19.91 18.11 -2.39
C LEU A 217 20.37 17.86 -3.83
N LEU A 218 20.23 18.84 -4.72
CA LEU A 218 20.60 18.72 -6.14
C LEU A 218 22.12 18.60 -6.36
N GLU A 219 22.93 19.28 -5.53
CA GLU A 219 24.39 19.26 -5.66
C GLU A 219 25.03 18.02 -5.02
N HIS A 220 24.42 17.45 -3.97
CA HIS A 220 25.11 16.49 -3.11
C HIS A 220 24.35 15.21 -2.78
N VAL A 221 23.05 15.12 -3.09
CA VAL A 221 22.22 13.95 -2.75
C VAL A 221 21.66 13.28 -4.01
N VAL A 222 21.12 14.07 -4.93
CA VAL A 222 20.52 13.61 -6.19
C VAL A 222 21.06 14.42 -7.35
N ASP A 223 21.81 13.77 -8.22
CA ASP A 223 22.17 14.34 -9.52
C ASP A 223 20.98 14.13 -10.47
N LEU A 224 20.11 15.13 -10.56
CA LEU A 224 18.91 15.16 -11.40
C LEU A 224 19.23 15.84 -12.74
N ARG A 225 19.04 15.10 -13.83
CA ARG A 225 19.28 15.59 -15.19
C ARG A 225 18.08 16.34 -15.76
N GLU A 226 18.28 17.00 -16.89
CA GLU A 226 17.22 17.76 -17.58
C GLU A 226 16.10 16.85 -18.10
N ASP A 227 16.43 15.61 -18.48
CA ASP A 227 15.49 14.59 -18.94
C ASP A 227 14.74 13.84 -17.82
N GLY A 228 14.88 14.32 -16.57
CA GLY A 228 14.26 13.73 -15.39
C GLY A 228 14.90 12.44 -14.89
N SER A 229 15.90 11.90 -15.58
CA SER A 229 16.70 10.79 -15.07
C SER A 229 17.59 11.26 -13.93
N PHE A 230 17.93 10.36 -13.00
CA PHE A 230 18.66 10.75 -11.80
C PHE A 230 19.59 9.66 -11.28
N ARG A 231 20.60 10.10 -10.51
CA ARG A 231 21.48 9.22 -9.73
C ARG A 231 21.61 9.73 -8.30
N MET A 232 21.47 8.81 -7.35
CA MET A 232 21.64 9.08 -5.92
C MET A 232 23.12 8.99 -5.54
N ASP A 233 23.62 9.94 -4.74
CA ASP A 233 24.91 9.79 -4.06
C ASP A 233 24.72 8.93 -2.80
N LEU A 234 25.14 7.67 -2.89
CA LEU A 234 24.90 6.71 -1.82
C LEU A 234 25.74 6.90 -0.57
N SER A 235 26.69 7.83 -0.56
CA SER A 235 27.33 8.22 0.70
C SER A 235 26.42 9.01 1.64
N CYS A 236 25.25 9.47 1.15
CA CYS A 236 24.21 10.10 1.96
C CYS A 236 23.28 9.09 2.64
N PHE A 237 23.33 7.81 2.26
CA PHE A 237 22.33 6.81 2.66
C PHE A 237 22.96 5.58 3.31
N ASP A 238 22.21 4.95 4.21
CA ASP A 238 22.64 3.75 4.93
C ASP A 238 21.87 2.49 4.50
N TYR A 239 20.81 2.61 3.69
CA TYR A 239 19.88 1.49 3.39
C TYR A 239 20.51 0.33 2.62
N LEU A 240 21.70 0.48 2.03
CA LEU A 240 22.42 -0.63 1.40
C LEU A 240 23.18 -1.52 2.40
N HIS A 241 23.63 -0.97 3.53
CA HIS A 241 24.55 -1.67 4.44
C HIS A 241 24.17 -1.61 5.92
N GLY A 242 23.17 -0.80 6.27
CA GLY A 242 22.61 -0.62 7.59
C GLY A 242 21.12 -0.96 7.64
N LEU A 243 20.50 -0.70 8.80
CA LEU A 243 19.05 -0.85 9.03
C LEU A 243 18.36 0.52 9.12
N ARG A 244 19.03 1.57 8.65
CA ARG A 244 18.57 2.97 8.66
C ARG A 244 18.54 3.49 7.22
N MET A 245 17.76 4.54 6.98
CA MET A 245 17.66 5.11 5.63
C MET A 245 18.77 6.12 5.32
N THR A 246 19.04 7.07 6.24
CA THR A 246 19.98 8.18 6.06
C THR A 246 21.27 8.00 6.84
N GLY A 247 22.40 8.41 6.27
CA GLY A 247 23.70 8.48 6.95
C GLY A 247 24.13 9.88 7.38
N GLU A 248 25.27 9.98 8.07
CA GLU A 248 25.82 11.21 8.66
C GLU A 248 26.03 12.36 7.65
N ARG A 249 26.32 12.04 6.38
CA ARG A 249 26.47 13.09 5.34
C ARG A 249 25.14 13.78 5.08
N PHE A 250 24.05 13.02 4.97
CA PHE A 250 22.71 13.58 4.82
C PHE A 250 22.33 14.45 6.01
N HIS A 251 22.66 14.01 7.24
CA HIS A 251 22.40 14.78 8.46
C HIS A 251 23.09 16.15 8.43
N ARG A 252 24.37 16.19 8.05
CA ARG A 252 25.09 17.47 7.91
C ARG A 252 24.48 18.38 6.85
N LEU A 253 24.10 17.82 5.70
CA LEU A 253 23.47 18.59 4.62
C LEU A 253 22.10 19.16 5.01
N MET A 254 21.32 18.43 5.80
CA MET A 254 20.02 18.86 6.34
C MET A 254 20.15 19.68 7.65
N GLY A 255 21.37 20.07 8.02
CA GLY A 255 21.64 20.96 9.15
C GLY A 255 21.43 20.34 10.54
N GLY A 256 21.50 19.02 10.70
CA GLY A 256 21.40 18.37 12.02
C GLY A 256 21.03 16.89 11.99
N PRO A 257 20.87 16.25 13.17
CA PRO A 257 20.46 14.85 13.26
C PRO A 257 18.99 14.63 12.83
N PRO A 258 18.61 13.37 12.55
CA PRO A 258 17.22 12.99 12.32
C PRO A 258 16.38 13.24 13.58
N ARG A 259 15.10 13.56 13.38
CA ARG A 259 14.13 13.81 14.46
C ARG A 259 13.72 12.48 15.11
N SER A 260 13.66 12.44 16.44
CA SER A 260 13.01 11.33 17.17
C SER A 260 11.47 11.47 17.08
N PRO A 261 10.69 10.38 16.99
CA PRO A 261 9.24 10.47 16.83
C PRO A 261 8.50 11.35 17.86
N GLU A 262 9.02 11.44 19.08
CA GLU A 262 8.44 12.21 20.19
C GLU A 262 8.83 13.70 20.20
N GLU A 263 9.85 14.10 19.44
CA GLU A 263 10.33 15.48 19.42
C GLU A 263 9.38 16.42 18.65
N PRO A 264 9.16 17.67 19.08
CA PRO A 264 8.39 18.62 18.30
C PRO A 264 8.94 18.85 16.88
N LEU A 265 8.04 19.11 15.93
CA LEU A 265 8.44 19.57 14.60
C LEU A 265 8.99 21.00 14.70
N THR A 266 10.07 21.28 13.95
CA THR A 266 10.76 22.58 13.92
C THR A 266 10.71 23.13 12.50
N GLN A 267 10.99 24.42 12.31
CA GLN A 267 11.05 25.00 10.96
C GLN A 267 12.03 24.27 10.05
N ARG A 268 13.19 23.85 10.58
CA ARG A 268 14.17 23.04 9.84
C ARG A 268 13.54 21.74 9.30
N HIS A 269 12.71 21.06 10.09
CA HIS A 269 12.03 19.84 9.65
C HIS A 269 11.02 20.11 8.53
N MET A 270 10.31 21.23 8.62
CA MET A 270 9.38 21.69 7.59
C MET A 270 10.13 22.07 6.30
N ASP A 271 11.25 22.77 6.41
CA ASP A 271 12.11 23.16 5.29
C ASP A 271 12.72 21.95 4.56
N VAL A 272 13.12 20.90 5.31
CA VAL A 272 13.56 19.61 4.72
C VAL A 272 12.41 18.95 3.97
N ALA A 273 11.21 18.88 4.56
CA ALA A 273 10.03 18.31 3.89
C ALA A 273 9.71 19.08 2.59
N ARG A 274 9.71 20.42 2.64
CA ARG A 274 9.50 21.29 1.47
C ARG A 274 10.54 21.02 0.37
N SER A 275 11.81 20.96 0.75
CA SER A 275 12.91 20.83 -0.22
C SER A 275 12.92 19.46 -0.90
N VAL A 276 12.69 18.37 -0.16
CA VAL A 276 12.61 17.02 -0.74
C VAL A 276 11.36 16.87 -1.62
N GLN A 277 10.23 17.41 -1.18
CA GLN A 277 9.00 17.44 -1.97
C GLN A 277 9.25 18.17 -3.30
N TRP A 278 9.89 19.34 -3.27
CA TRP A 278 10.23 20.10 -4.49
C TRP A 278 11.11 19.29 -5.45
N VAL A 279 12.20 18.67 -4.96
CA VAL A 279 13.11 17.87 -5.81
C VAL A 279 12.38 16.67 -6.42
N THR A 280 11.48 16.06 -5.66
CA THR A 280 10.68 14.91 -6.14
C THR A 280 9.71 15.33 -7.24
N GLU A 281 8.98 16.43 -7.03
CA GLU A 281 8.07 16.99 -8.04
C GLU A 281 8.82 17.40 -9.30
N GLU A 282 9.98 18.04 -9.16
CA GLU A 282 10.79 18.47 -10.29
C GLU A 282 11.27 17.27 -11.12
N ALA A 283 11.70 16.19 -10.47
CA ALA A 283 12.07 14.96 -11.16
C ALA A 283 10.87 14.33 -11.88
N MET A 284 9.68 14.33 -11.26
CA MET A 284 8.44 13.84 -11.88
C MET A 284 8.06 14.65 -13.14
N VAL A 285 8.09 16.00 -13.05
CA VAL A 285 7.75 16.89 -14.18
C VAL A 285 8.75 16.73 -15.31
N ARG A 286 10.06 16.76 -15.04
CA ARG A 286 11.09 16.58 -16.07
C ARG A 286 10.98 15.23 -16.76
N ALA A 287 10.74 14.16 -16.00
CA ALA A 287 10.53 12.83 -16.56
C ALA A 287 9.27 12.81 -17.45
N ALA A 288 8.15 13.37 -17.00
CA ALA A 288 6.93 13.45 -17.81
C ALA A 288 7.13 14.23 -19.12
N CYS A 289 7.78 15.40 -19.05
CA CYS A 289 8.12 16.20 -20.24
C CYS A 289 9.04 15.44 -21.20
N HIS A 290 10.08 14.78 -20.68
CA HIS A 290 11.00 13.98 -21.48
C HIS A 290 10.28 12.84 -22.18
N VAL A 291 9.47 12.07 -21.43
CA VAL A 291 8.72 10.93 -21.98
C VAL A 291 7.71 11.37 -23.04
N ALA A 292 6.99 12.47 -22.82
CA ALA A 292 6.09 13.03 -23.82
C ALA A 292 6.86 13.47 -25.09
N GLY A 293 8.06 14.04 -24.93
CA GLY A 293 8.93 14.42 -26.05
C GLY A 293 9.49 13.24 -26.84
N GLU A 294 9.98 12.20 -26.16
CA GLU A 294 10.56 11.00 -26.78
C GLU A 294 9.51 10.14 -27.48
N THR A 295 8.34 9.97 -26.85
CA THR A 295 7.28 9.10 -27.37
C THR A 295 6.33 9.81 -28.34
N GLY A 296 6.25 11.15 -28.27
CA GLY A 296 5.26 11.95 -29.00
C GLY A 296 3.83 11.83 -28.47
N HIS A 297 3.57 11.03 -27.44
CA HIS A 297 2.24 10.94 -26.82
C HIS A 297 2.02 12.08 -25.85
N ARG A 298 0.84 12.70 -25.95
CA ARG A 298 0.35 13.74 -25.02
C ARG A 298 -0.57 13.20 -23.93
N ARG A 299 -0.78 11.88 -23.88
CA ARG A 299 -1.53 11.19 -22.82
C ARG A 299 -0.57 10.35 -22.01
N LEU A 300 -0.66 10.44 -20.68
CA LEU A 300 0.26 9.76 -19.76
C LEU A 300 -0.48 8.92 -18.74
N CYS A 301 -0.04 7.67 -18.59
CA CYS A 301 -0.45 6.77 -17.53
C CYS A 301 0.63 6.71 -16.44
N LEU A 302 0.25 6.91 -15.18
CA LEU A 302 1.15 6.87 -14.02
C LEU A 302 0.82 5.72 -13.04
N ALA A 303 1.86 5.04 -12.57
CA ALA A 303 1.82 4.04 -11.49
C ALA A 303 3.15 3.96 -10.71
N GLY A 304 3.21 3.08 -9.71
CA GLY A 304 4.27 3.01 -8.71
C GLY A 304 3.99 3.90 -7.50
N GLY A 305 4.55 3.58 -6.33
CA GLY A 305 4.23 4.26 -5.08
C GLY A 305 4.45 5.78 -5.10
N VAL A 306 5.39 6.27 -5.92
CA VAL A 306 5.65 7.72 -6.06
C VAL A 306 4.52 8.42 -6.82
N ALA A 307 3.76 7.72 -7.68
CA ALA A 307 2.60 8.27 -8.37
C ALA A 307 1.42 8.60 -7.43
N LEU A 308 1.48 8.22 -6.16
CA LEU A 308 0.57 8.71 -5.12
C LEU A 308 0.89 10.15 -4.65
N ASN A 309 1.99 10.75 -5.13
CA ASN A 309 2.33 12.15 -4.89
C ASN A 309 1.43 13.07 -5.74
N SER A 310 0.26 13.38 -5.18
CA SER A 310 -0.76 14.17 -5.87
C SER A 310 -0.36 15.61 -6.17
N VAL A 311 0.66 16.15 -5.48
CA VAL A 311 1.20 17.48 -5.75
C VAL A 311 2.02 17.45 -7.03
N GLY A 312 2.91 16.47 -7.18
CA GLY A 312 3.67 16.23 -8.42
C GLY A 312 2.76 15.95 -9.61
N ASN A 313 1.71 15.13 -9.43
CA ASN A 313 0.72 14.85 -10.47
C ASN A 313 0.00 16.13 -10.95
N GLY A 314 -0.41 16.99 -10.01
CA GLY A 314 -1.04 18.28 -10.34
C GLY A 314 -0.10 19.22 -11.10
N ARG A 315 1.20 19.21 -10.79
CA ARG A 315 2.22 19.98 -11.52
C ARG A 315 2.40 19.49 -12.95
N ILE A 316 2.50 18.18 -13.17
CA ILE A 316 2.61 17.57 -14.52
C ILE A 316 1.52 18.12 -15.45
N LEU A 317 0.28 18.14 -14.98
CA LEU A 317 -0.85 18.64 -15.78
C LEU A 317 -0.80 20.15 -15.98
N ARG A 318 -0.62 20.93 -14.90
CA ARG A 318 -0.65 22.40 -14.95
C ARG A 318 0.50 23.03 -15.74
N GLU A 319 1.67 22.41 -15.71
CA GLU A 319 2.84 22.87 -16.47
C GLU A 319 2.80 22.44 -17.95
N GLY A 320 1.75 21.73 -18.37
CA GLY A 320 1.51 21.39 -19.78
C GLY A 320 2.43 20.29 -20.32
N ALA A 321 3.04 19.49 -19.44
CA ALA A 321 3.89 18.36 -19.84
C ALA A 321 3.11 17.39 -20.73
N VAL A 322 1.82 17.20 -20.44
CA VAL A 322 0.86 16.33 -21.14
C VAL A 322 -0.52 16.97 -21.16
N ASP A 323 -1.38 16.55 -22.08
CA ASP A 323 -2.76 17.06 -22.21
C ASP A 323 -3.71 16.29 -21.28
N ASP A 324 -3.55 14.97 -21.20
CA ASP A 324 -4.34 14.11 -20.32
C ASP A 324 -3.46 13.23 -19.43
N LEU A 325 -3.89 13.07 -18.18
CA LEU A 325 -3.20 12.30 -17.17
C LEU A 325 -4.15 11.29 -16.54
N TRP A 326 -3.78 10.02 -16.55
CA TRP A 326 -4.49 8.95 -15.85
C TRP A 326 -3.55 8.30 -14.84
N ILE A 327 -3.98 8.21 -13.59
CA ILE A 327 -3.15 7.72 -12.48
C ILE A 327 -3.89 6.56 -11.81
N GLN A 328 -3.20 5.44 -11.61
CA GLN A 328 -3.80 4.26 -10.97
C GLN A 328 -4.18 4.58 -9.51
N PRO A 329 -5.46 4.49 -9.08
CA PRO A 329 -5.86 4.72 -7.68
C PRO A 329 -5.16 3.82 -6.66
N ALA A 330 -4.83 2.59 -7.02
CA ALA A 330 -4.01 1.70 -6.23
C ALA A 330 -2.55 1.68 -6.73
N ALA A 331 -1.94 2.84 -7.02
CA ALA A 331 -0.64 2.93 -7.71
C ALA A 331 0.54 2.25 -7.00
N GLY A 332 0.47 2.00 -5.69
CA GLY A 332 1.48 1.20 -4.96
C GLY A 332 1.39 -0.29 -5.30
N ASP A 333 2.07 -1.13 -4.50
CA ASP A 333 2.22 -2.57 -4.80
C ASP A 333 0.89 -3.34 -4.89
N ALA A 334 -0.17 -2.86 -4.22
CA ALA A 334 -1.50 -3.42 -4.39
C ALA A 334 -1.91 -3.42 -5.88
N GLY A 335 -1.68 -2.33 -6.62
CA GLY A 335 -1.97 -2.24 -8.05
C GLY A 335 -1.29 -3.31 -8.89
N GLY A 336 -0.18 -3.88 -8.41
CA GLY A 336 0.51 -5.01 -9.04
C GLY A 336 -0.38 -6.24 -9.23
N ALA A 337 -1.32 -6.52 -8.32
CA ALA A 337 -2.26 -7.62 -8.47
C ALA A 337 -3.18 -7.42 -9.69
N LEU A 338 -3.74 -6.21 -9.84
CA LEU A 338 -4.55 -5.84 -11.00
C LEU A 338 -3.72 -5.85 -12.28
N GLY A 339 -2.51 -5.29 -12.23
CA GLY A 339 -1.58 -5.25 -13.34
C GLY A 339 -1.18 -6.64 -13.85
N ALA A 340 -0.89 -7.57 -12.95
CA ALA A 340 -0.54 -8.95 -13.29
C ALA A 340 -1.70 -9.68 -13.99
N ALA A 341 -2.93 -9.52 -13.50
CA ALA A 341 -4.11 -10.12 -14.13
C ALA A 341 -4.39 -9.56 -15.53
N LEU A 342 -4.33 -8.23 -15.69
CA LEU A 342 -4.56 -7.58 -16.98
C LEU A 342 -3.42 -7.84 -17.98
N TRP A 343 -2.17 -7.89 -17.51
CA TRP A 343 -1.02 -8.33 -18.31
C TRP A 343 -1.22 -9.76 -18.83
N ALA A 344 -1.66 -10.68 -17.96
CA ALA A 344 -1.92 -12.05 -18.35
C ALA A 344 -3.01 -12.13 -19.44
N TRP A 345 -4.09 -11.37 -19.31
CA TRP A 345 -5.14 -11.32 -20.32
C TRP A 345 -4.67 -10.70 -21.65
N HIS A 346 -4.11 -9.49 -21.62
CA HIS A 346 -3.84 -8.72 -22.84
C HIS A 346 -2.56 -9.12 -23.55
N GLN A 347 -1.47 -9.31 -22.80
CA GLN A 347 -0.15 -9.60 -23.37
C GLN A 347 0.14 -11.09 -23.42
N HIS A 348 -0.04 -11.82 -22.31
CA HIS A 348 0.29 -13.25 -22.29
C HIS A 348 -0.67 -14.07 -23.16
N LEU A 349 -1.98 -13.84 -23.06
CA LEU A 349 -3.00 -14.50 -23.89
C LEU A 349 -3.29 -13.78 -25.21
N GLY A 350 -2.66 -12.62 -25.47
CA GLY A 350 -2.81 -11.86 -26.71
C GLY A 350 -4.24 -11.36 -26.98
N ARG A 351 -5.04 -11.13 -25.93
CA ARG A 351 -6.45 -10.74 -26.08
C ARG A 351 -6.60 -9.24 -26.32
N PRO A 352 -7.58 -8.80 -27.13
CA PRO A 352 -7.78 -7.38 -27.42
C PRO A 352 -8.21 -6.62 -26.16
N ARG A 353 -7.83 -5.34 -26.12
CA ARG A 353 -8.26 -4.37 -25.10
C ARG A 353 -9.35 -3.47 -25.68
N GLN A 354 -10.28 -3.04 -24.83
CA GLN A 354 -11.32 -2.07 -25.17
C GLN A 354 -11.05 -0.74 -24.44
N ALA A 355 -10.89 0.32 -25.20
CA ALA A 355 -10.73 1.69 -24.70
C ALA A 355 -11.53 2.62 -25.62
N ASP A 356 -12.39 3.47 -25.05
CA ASP A 356 -13.28 4.38 -25.80
C ASP A 356 -12.75 5.82 -25.86
N GLY A 357 -11.61 6.10 -25.21
CA GLY A 357 -11.03 7.44 -25.14
C GLY A 357 -11.67 8.35 -24.09
N VAL A 358 -12.69 7.88 -23.36
CA VAL A 358 -13.51 8.71 -22.48
C VAL A 358 -13.62 8.14 -21.07
N HIS A 359 -13.97 6.85 -20.95
CA HIS A 359 -14.23 6.21 -19.66
C HIS A 359 -13.16 5.19 -19.32
N ASP A 360 -12.61 5.30 -18.11
CA ASP A 360 -11.74 4.25 -17.59
C ASP A 360 -12.54 2.98 -17.25
N ARG A 361 -11.81 1.88 -17.11
CA ARG A 361 -12.36 0.57 -16.72
C ARG A 361 -12.13 0.25 -15.24
N GLN A 362 -11.67 1.24 -14.46
CA GLN A 362 -11.38 1.10 -13.02
C GLN A 362 -12.66 1.12 -12.17
N LYS A 363 -13.81 1.50 -12.75
CA LYS A 363 -15.14 1.44 -12.12
C LYS A 363 -15.22 2.28 -10.82
N GLY A 364 -14.61 3.46 -10.83
CA GLY A 364 -14.51 4.31 -9.63
C GLY A 364 -13.67 3.70 -8.51
N SER A 365 -12.92 2.61 -8.79
CA SER A 365 -12.28 1.74 -7.82
C SER A 365 -13.25 1.03 -6.85
N TYR A 366 -14.57 1.02 -7.10
CA TYR A 366 -15.55 0.29 -6.28
C TYR A 366 -15.54 -1.21 -6.59
N LEU A 367 -14.46 -1.88 -6.18
CA LEU A 367 -14.12 -3.26 -6.52
C LEU A 367 -14.09 -4.21 -5.32
N GLY A 368 -14.19 -3.67 -4.10
CA GLY A 368 -14.22 -4.40 -2.84
C GLY A 368 -15.64 -4.81 -2.40
N PRO A 369 -15.77 -5.41 -1.20
CA PRO A 369 -17.03 -5.95 -0.70
C PRO A 369 -18.15 -4.91 -0.58
N SER A 370 -19.39 -5.34 -0.76
CA SER A 370 -20.62 -4.62 -0.43
C SER A 370 -21.54 -5.48 0.43
N TYR A 371 -22.45 -4.86 1.17
CA TYR A 371 -23.36 -5.57 2.08
C TYR A 371 -24.81 -5.29 1.70
N ALA A 372 -25.65 -6.31 1.75
CA ALA A 372 -27.06 -6.15 1.44
C ALA A 372 -27.74 -5.31 2.54
N PRO A 373 -28.53 -4.26 2.20
CA PRO A 373 -29.18 -3.42 3.19
C PRO A 373 -30.07 -4.20 4.17
N ASP A 374 -30.74 -5.26 3.70
CA ASP A 374 -31.55 -6.13 4.55
C ASP A 374 -30.72 -6.91 5.58
N ALA A 375 -29.53 -7.35 5.21
CA ALA A 375 -28.64 -8.06 6.13
C ALA A 375 -28.09 -7.12 7.21
N VAL A 376 -27.77 -5.88 6.84
CA VAL A 376 -27.34 -4.83 7.78
C VAL A 376 -28.46 -4.49 8.77
N ALA A 377 -29.68 -4.26 8.28
CA ALA A 377 -30.84 -3.98 9.13
C ALA A 377 -31.14 -5.15 10.09
N ALA A 378 -31.16 -6.38 9.58
CA ALA A 378 -31.41 -7.57 10.40
C ALA A 378 -30.36 -7.74 11.52
N TRP A 379 -29.09 -7.46 11.24
CA TRP A 379 -28.04 -7.46 12.26
C TRP A 379 -28.28 -6.37 13.33
N LEU A 380 -28.56 -5.14 12.92
CA LEU A 380 -28.86 -4.04 13.85
C LEU A 380 -30.07 -4.36 14.75
N GLU A 381 -31.12 -4.95 14.18
CA GLU A 381 -32.31 -5.41 14.92
C GLU A 381 -31.98 -6.52 15.91
N ALA A 382 -31.19 -7.53 15.50
CA ALA A 382 -30.81 -8.65 16.34
C ALA A 382 -29.97 -8.21 17.56
N GLU A 383 -29.07 -7.24 17.38
CA GLU A 383 -28.23 -6.66 18.43
C GLU A 383 -28.96 -5.56 19.26
N GLY A 384 -30.22 -5.25 18.91
CA GLY A 384 -31.02 -4.20 19.54
C GLY A 384 -30.38 -2.81 19.41
N ILE A 385 -29.60 -2.56 18.37
CA ILE A 385 -28.89 -1.30 18.14
C ILE A 385 -29.91 -0.24 17.67
N PRO A 386 -30.05 0.90 18.36
CA PRO A 386 -30.96 1.96 17.96
C PRO A 386 -30.60 2.52 16.58
N HIS A 387 -31.51 2.36 15.62
CA HIS A 387 -31.34 2.80 14.24
C HIS A 387 -32.68 3.15 13.59
N ARG A 388 -32.63 3.88 12.48
CA ARG A 388 -33.77 4.17 11.62
C ARG A 388 -33.47 3.69 10.21
N ARG A 389 -34.25 2.72 9.71
CA ARG A 389 -34.23 2.34 8.30
C ARG A 389 -35.06 3.33 7.50
N LEU A 390 -34.45 3.95 6.48
CA LEU A 390 -35.05 5.05 5.72
C LEU A 390 -35.11 4.72 4.23
N SER A 391 -35.99 5.42 3.50
CA SER A 391 -35.90 5.45 2.04
C SER A 391 -34.65 6.22 1.61
N GLU A 392 -34.09 5.91 0.44
CA GLU A 392 -32.88 6.58 -0.07
C GLU A 392 -33.03 8.11 -0.05
N GLU A 393 -34.13 8.64 -0.57
CA GLU A 393 -34.38 10.09 -0.62
C GLU A 393 -34.42 10.72 0.79
N THR A 394 -35.10 10.07 1.75
CA THR A 394 -35.16 10.56 3.12
C THR A 394 -33.79 10.48 3.81
N LEU A 395 -33.05 9.40 3.58
CA LEU A 395 -31.71 9.23 4.12
C LEU A 395 -30.78 10.33 3.62
N LEU A 396 -30.71 10.56 2.31
CA LEU A 396 -29.85 11.58 1.70
C LEU A 396 -30.22 12.99 2.21
N HIS A 397 -31.51 13.30 2.30
CA HIS A 397 -31.98 14.56 2.84
C HIS A 397 -31.58 14.75 4.32
N GLU A 398 -31.78 13.73 5.16
CA GLU A 398 -31.41 13.78 6.59
C GLU A 398 -29.90 13.83 6.80
N THR A 399 -29.12 13.08 6.03
CA THR A 399 -27.65 13.12 6.08
C THR A 399 -27.13 14.48 5.64
N ALA A 400 -27.66 15.05 4.56
CA ALA A 400 -27.29 16.41 4.12
C ALA A 400 -27.67 17.47 5.16
N ALA A 401 -28.80 17.32 5.84
CA ALA A 401 -29.21 18.20 6.93
C ALA A 401 -28.29 18.08 8.16
N ALA A 402 -27.85 16.86 8.50
CA ALA A 402 -26.88 16.64 9.58
C ALA A 402 -25.53 17.28 9.26
N LEU A 403 -25.01 17.07 8.05
CA LEU A 403 -23.76 17.69 7.58
C LEU A 403 -23.83 19.22 7.65
N ASP A 404 -24.93 19.81 7.18
CA ASP A 404 -25.16 21.27 7.22
C ASP A 404 -25.24 21.82 8.65
N ALA A 405 -25.67 20.99 9.61
CA ALA A 405 -25.66 21.30 11.04
C ALA A 405 -24.27 21.10 11.70
N GLY A 406 -23.24 20.76 10.93
CA GLY A 406 -21.87 20.55 11.44
C GLY A 406 -21.60 19.14 11.97
N ALA A 407 -22.46 18.16 11.68
CA ALA A 407 -22.25 16.78 12.11
C ALA A 407 -21.09 16.11 11.35
N VAL A 408 -20.31 15.30 12.07
CA VAL A 408 -19.39 14.33 11.46
C VAL A 408 -20.14 13.04 11.18
N VAL A 409 -20.15 12.62 9.92
CA VAL A 409 -20.91 11.45 9.45
C VAL A 409 -19.97 10.33 9.04
N GLY A 410 -20.06 9.18 9.70
CA GLY A 410 -19.53 7.91 9.18
C GLY A 410 -20.43 7.41 8.05
N TRP A 411 -19.84 7.08 6.90
CA TRP A 411 -20.57 6.71 5.68
C TRP A 411 -20.06 5.37 5.13
N LEU A 412 -20.87 4.34 5.27
CA LEU A 412 -20.67 3.02 4.67
C LEU A 412 -21.81 2.74 3.67
N ASN A 413 -21.45 2.66 2.39
CA ASN A 413 -22.41 2.41 1.33
C ASN A 413 -21.76 1.63 0.17
N GLY A 414 -22.48 0.62 -0.33
CA GLY A 414 -22.12 -0.08 -1.55
C GLY A 414 -20.73 -0.74 -1.52
N ARG A 415 -20.16 -0.93 -2.70
CA ARG A 415 -18.86 -1.60 -2.87
C ARG A 415 -17.73 -0.71 -2.36
N MET A 416 -16.84 -1.32 -1.57
CA MET A 416 -15.64 -0.69 -1.04
C MET A 416 -14.65 -0.29 -2.14
N GLU A 417 -13.93 0.80 -1.89
CA GLU A 417 -12.85 1.30 -2.74
C GLU A 417 -11.61 0.40 -2.71
N TYR A 418 -10.98 0.20 -3.87
CA TYR A 418 -9.68 -0.42 -4.03
C TYR A 418 -8.57 0.64 -4.11
N GLY A 419 -7.65 0.59 -3.14
CA GLY A 419 -6.57 1.54 -2.97
C GLY A 419 -6.56 2.22 -1.60
N PRO A 420 -5.64 3.17 -1.36
CA PRO A 420 -5.42 3.77 -0.04
C PRO A 420 -6.36 4.95 0.28
N ARG A 421 -7.26 5.33 -0.63
CA ARG A 421 -8.14 6.50 -0.48
C ARG A 421 -9.60 6.05 -0.34
N ALA A 422 -10.32 6.68 0.59
CA ALA A 422 -11.78 6.61 0.58
C ALA A 422 -12.33 7.60 -0.44
N LEU A 423 -13.29 7.14 -1.24
CA LEU A 423 -13.85 7.82 -2.40
C LEU A 423 -15.38 7.83 -2.32
N GLY A 424 -15.96 7.87 -1.11
CA GLY A 424 -17.40 7.97 -0.90
C GLY A 424 -18.14 6.66 -0.63
N ALA A 425 -17.44 5.54 -0.41
CA ALA A 425 -18.06 4.26 0.00
C ALA A 425 -17.69 3.84 1.43
N ARG A 426 -16.47 4.13 1.90
CA ARG A 426 -16.04 3.94 3.30
C ARG A 426 -15.39 5.23 3.82
N SER A 427 -16.22 6.25 4.04
CA SER A 427 -15.77 7.63 4.23
C SER A 427 -16.26 8.22 5.56
N ILE A 428 -15.49 9.14 6.12
CA ILE A 428 -15.97 10.10 7.12
C ILE A 428 -16.19 11.41 6.39
N LEU A 429 -17.41 11.91 6.47
CA LEU A 429 -17.88 13.10 5.77
C LEU A 429 -18.15 14.22 6.76
N ALA A 430 -17.84 15.45 6.35
CA ALA A 430 -18.13 16.64 7.14
C ALA A 430 -18.28 17.89 6.25
N ASP A 431 -18.80 18.97 6.82
CA ASP A 431 -18.93 20.25 6.12
C ASP A 431 -17.56 20.91 5.88
N ALA A 432 -17.27 21.24 4.63
CA ALA A 432 -16.03 21.91 4.24
C ALA A 432 -15.98 23.41 4.59
N ARG A 433 -17.16 24.02 4.82
CA ARG A 433 -17.33 25.46 5.09
C ARG A 433 -16.98 25.83 6.53
N ASP A 434 -17.05 24.86 7.44
CA ASP A 434 -16.83 25.06 8.87
C ASP A 434 -15.31 25.25 9.16
N PRO A 435 -14.91 26.40 9.71
CA PRO A 435 -13.50 26.69 10.02
C PRO A 435 -12.91 25.79 11.11
N ASP A 436 -13.72 25.22 12.00
CA ASP A 436 -13.27 24.36 13.09
C ASP A 436 -13.23 22.87 12.69
N MET A 437 -13.84 22.50 11.56
CA MET A 437 -14.03 21.10 11.20
C MET A 437 -12.73 20.32 11.02
N GLN A 438 -11.70 20.94 10.43
CA GLN A 438 -10.38 20.30 10.30
C GLN A 438 -9.79 19.95 11.67
N ARG A 439 -9.93 20.84 12.65
CA ARG A 439 -9.48 20.60 14.03
C ARG A 439 -10.32 19.50 14.68
N THR A 440 -11.64 19.56 14.55
CA THR A 440 -12.57 18.57 15.08
C THR A 440 -12.23 17.18 14.58
N LEU A 441 -12.05 17.01 13.27
CA LEU A 441 -11.69 15.71 12.68
C LEU A 441 -10.31 15.22 13.14
N ASN A 442 -9.28 16.07 13.14
CA ASN A 442 -7.93 15.65 13.51
C ASN A 442 -7.81 15.28 15.00
N LEU A 443 -8.46 16.02 15.91
CA LEU A 443 -8.33 15.82 17.35
C LEU A 443 -9.35 14.82 17.92
N ARG A 444 -10.61 14.88 17.48
CA ARG A 444 -11.72 14.13 18.10
C ARG A 444 -12.01 12.80 17.43
N ILE A 445 -11.67 12.67 16.14
CA ILE A 445 -12.00 11.49 15.34
C ILE A 445 -10.74 10.70 14.99
N LYS A 446 -9.70 11.40 14.54
CA LYS A 446 -8.49 10.79 13.99
C LYS A 446 -7.32 10.71 14.96
N GLU A 447 -7.40 11.40 16.09
CA GLU A 447 -6.38 11.45 17.14
C GLU A 447 -4.94 11.58 16.59
N ARG A 448 -4.75 12.54 15.68
CA ARG A 448 -3.52 12.68 14.90
C ARG A 448 -3.01 14.11 14.83
N GLU A 449 -1.82 14.27 14.25
CA GLU A 449 -1.17 15.57 14.09
C GLU A 449 -2.08 16.58 13.38
N SER A 450 -2.17 17.79 13.95
CA SER A 450 -3.12 18.83 13.51
C SER A 450 -2.87 19.34 12.10
N PHE A 451 -1.63 19.28 11.61
CA PHE A 451 -1.24 19.82 10.31
C PHE A 451 -1.72 18.98 9.12
N ARG A 452 -2.26 17.77 9.35
CA ARG A 452 -2.69 16.90 8.26
C ARG A 452 -3.92 17.49 7.57
N PRO A 453 -3.85 17.78 6.26
CA PRO A 453 -5.00 18.31 5.55
C PRO A 453 -6.07 17.24 5.29
N PHE A 454 -7.26 17.69 4.93
CA PHE A 454 -8.34 16.86 4.41
C PHE A 454 -8.61 17.17 2.94
N ALA A 455 -9.22 16.20 2.25
CA ALA A 455 -9.53 16.29 0.83
C ALA A 455 -11.00 16.65 0.63
N PRO A 456 -11.34 17.51 -0.34
CA PRO A 456 -12.72 17.71 -0.75
C PRO A 456 -13.21 16.62 -1.71
N SER A 457 -14.45 16.19 -1.53
CA SER A 457 -15.26 15.59 -2.59
C SER A 457 -16.23 16.63 -3.12
N CYS A 458 -16.31 16.76 -4.45
CA CYS A 458 -17.16 17.73 -5.12
C CYS A 458 -17.95 17.11 -6.27
N LEU A 459 -19.09 17.71 -6.61
CA LEU A 459 -19.78 17.43 -7.87
C LEU A 459 -18.84 17.75 -9.04
N ALA A 460 -18.67 16.80 -9.96
CA ALA A 460 -17.78 16.98 -11.12
C ALA A 460 -18.17 18.22 -11.94
N GLU A 461 -19.48 18.47 -12.10
CA GLU A 461 -20.00 19.64 -12.80
C GLU A 461 -19.72 20.99 -12.10
N ASP A 462 -19.36 20.98 -10.82
CA ASP A 462 -19.06 22.18 -10.03
C ASP A 462 -17.57 22.34 -9.71
N ALA A 463 -16.71 21.37 -10.07
CA ALA A 463 -15.29 21.35 -9.69
C ALA A 463 -14.56 22.65 -10.08
N GLY A 464 -14.72 23.09 -11.32
CA GLY A 464 -14.13 24.32 -11.85
C GLY A 464 -14.68 25.61 -11.22
N ALA A 465 -15.79 25.53 -10.47
CA ALA A 465 -16.28 26.67 -9.70
C ALA A 465 -15.55 26.84 -8.37
N TYR A 466 -14.90 25.79 -7.84
CA TYR A 466 -14.20 25.79 -6.54
C TYR A 466 -12.68 25.77 -6.69
N PHE A 467 -12.18 25.05 -7.69
CA PHE A 467 -10.76 24.78 -7.87
C PHE A 467 -10.31 25.16 -9.28
N ASP A 468 -9.04 25.53 -9.39
CA ASP A 468 -8.35 25.78 -10.66
C ASP A 468 -7.90 24.45 -11.27
N LEU A 469 -8.89 23.68 -11.73
CA LEU A 469 -8.75 22.32 -12.24
C LEU A 469 -9.64 22.12 -13.47
N ASP A 470 -9.00 21.91 -14.62
CA ASP A 470 -9.66 21.69 -15.91
C ASP A 470 -9.76 20.20 -16.32
N ALA A 471 -9.58 19.28 -15.37
CA ALA A 471 -9.58 17.83 -15.61
C ALA A 471 -10.34 17.07 -14.52
N PRO A 472 -10.89 15.88 -14.83
CA PRO A 472 -11.49 15.03 -13.81
C PRO A 472 -10.43 14.54 -12.81
N SER A 473 -10.80 14.47 -11.54
CA SER A 473 -9.98 13.90 -10.47
C SER A 473 -10.80 12.90 -9.64
N PRO A 474 -11.23 11.76 -10.21
CA PRO A 474 -12.13 10.83 -9.52
C PRO A 474 -11.50 10.11 -8.33
N TYR A 475 -10.17 10.13 -8.21
CA TYR A 475 -9.41 9.27 -7.29
C TYR A 475 -8.64 10.01 -6.19
N MET A 476 -8.83 11.32 -6.00
CA MET A 476 -8.04 12.15 -5.06
C MET A 476 -6.52 12.12 -5.32
N LEU A 477 -6.13 12.10 -6.60
CA LEU A 477 -4.73 12.02 -7.03
C LEU A 477 -4.21 13.29 -7.70
N LEU A 478 -5.04 14.33 -7.79
CA LEU A 478 -4.66 15.66 -8.26
C LEU A 478 -4.84 16.70 -7.16
N VAL A 479 -3.84 17.57 -7.03
CA VAL A 479 -3.89 18.78 -6.21
C VAL A 479 -4.00 19.98 -7.13
N ALA A 480 -4.98 20.83 -6.86
CA ALA A 480 -5.17 22.09 -7.56
C ALA A 480 -5.36 23.25 -6.58
N PRO A 481 -5.01 24.48 -6.98
CA PRO A 481 -5.33 25.67 -6.20
C PRO A 481 -6.84 25.83 -6.03
N VAL A 482 -7.28 26.31 -4.87
CA VAL A 482 -8.62 26.89 -4.69
C VAL A 482 -8.69 28.15 -5.54
N ARG A 483 -9.82 28.38 -6.20
CA ARG A 483 -10.03 29.57 -7.04
C ARG A 483 -9.79 30.86 -6.26
N GLU A 484 -9.17 31.83 -6.91
CA GLU A 484 -8.77 33.09 -6.27
C GLU A 484 -9.96 33.83 -5.66
N GLU A 485 -11.11 33.85 -6.35
CA GLU A 485 -12.32 34.54 -5.88
C GLU A 485 -12.94 33.93 -4.61
N ARG A 486 -12.50 32.72 -4.24
CA ARG A 486 -12.94 32.01 -3.04
C ARG A 486 -11.96 32.12 -1.88
N ARG A 487 -10.74 32.60 -2.15
CA ARG A 487 -9.73 32.82 -1.11
C ARG A 487 -10.15 34.01 -0.26
N ARG A 488 -9.75 33.98 1.01
CA ARG A 488 -9.93 35.07 1.96
C ARG A 488 -8.57 35.70 2.21
N ASP A 489 -8.52 37.02 2.06
CA ASP A 489 -7.37 37.83 2.47
C ASP A 489 -7.47 38.09 3.98
N PRO A 490 -6.47 37.72 4.79
CA PRO A 490 -6.47 38.02 6.22
C PRO A 490 -6.45 39.53 6.52
N GLY A 491 -6.17 40.37 5.51
CA GLY A 491 -6.12 41.83 5.61
C GLY A 491 -4.75 42.34 6.06
N PRO A 492 -4.45 43.63 5.84
CA PRO A 492 -3.10 44.19 6.02
C PRO A 492 -2.63 44.26 7.48
N ASP A 493 -3.53 44.22 8.45
CA ASP A 493 -3.24 44.34 9.89
C ASP A 493 -3.19 42.98 10.63
N ALA A 494 -3.40 41.86 9.92
CA ALA A 494 -3.38 40.54 10.53
C ALA A 494 -1.94 40.11 10.85
N ARG A 495 -1.73 39.60 12.08
CA ARG A 495 -0.49 38.92 12.43
C ARG A 495 -0.34 37.69 11.54
N GLU A 496 0.76 37.62 10.78
CA GLU A 496 1.10 36.40 10.03
C GLU A 496 1.43 35.27 11.02
N PRO A 497 0.67 34.15 11.01
CA PRO A 497 0.98 33.01 11.84
C PRO A 497 2.24 32.29 11.33
N GLU A 498 3.09 31.83 12.25
CA GLU A 498 4.36 31.16 11.89
C GLU A 498 4.26 29.63 12.05
N GLY A 499 5.00 28.90 11.20
CA GLY A 499 5.09 27.44 11.28
C GLY A 499 3.72 26.76 11.27
N LEU A 500 3.49 25.86 12.23
CA LEU A 500 2.23 25.11 12.33
C LEU A 500 1.03 25.95 12.81
N GLU A 501 1.22 27.16 13.35
CA GLU A 501 0.10 28.05 13.73
C GLU A 501 -0.76 28.40 12.51
N ARG A 502 -0.13 28.39 11.33
CA ARG A 502 -0.78 28.62 10.03
C ARG A 502 -1.98 27.72 9.82
N VAL A 503 -2.02 26.52 10.38
CA VAL A 503 -3.15 25.59 10.18
C VAL A 503 -4.52 26.19 10.60
N HIS A 504 -4.53 27.14 11.53
CA HIS A 504 -5.77 27.71 12.09
C HIS A 504 -6.33 28.92 11.33
N GLU A 505 -5.63 29.38 10.29
CA GLU A 505 -6.08 30.53 9.50
C GLU A 505 -7.14 30.13 8.47
N VAL A 506 -8.22 30.91 8.44
CA VAL A 506 -9.34 30.74 7.52
C VAL A 506 -9.00 31.38 6.18
N ARG A 507 -8.54 30.58 5.22
CA ARG A 507 -7.98 31.04 3.93
C ARG A 507 -8.94 31.05 2.75
N SER A 508 -10.15 30.54 2.92
CA SER A 508 -11.17 30.49 1.86
C SER A 508 -12.57 30.34 2.47
N ASP A 509 -13.58 30.34 1.61
CA ASP A 509 -14.95 29.91 1.93
C ASP A 509 -15.10 28.38 2.16
N LEU A 510 -14.03 27.61 1.92
CA LEU A 510 -13.91 26.16 2.14
C LEU A 510 -12.72 25.84 3.08
N PRO A 511 -12.68 26.40 4.31
CA PRO A 511 -11.49 26.35 5.16
C PRO A 511 -11.06 24.93 5.55
N ALA A 512 -11.97 23.97 5.74
CA ALA A 512 -11.62 22.64 6.24
C ALA A 512 -10.78 21.81 5.25
N VAL A 513 -10.86 22.14 3.96
CA VAL A 513 -10.22 21.43 2.84
C VAL A 513 -9.14 22.27 2.14
N THR A 514 -8.95 23.52 2.53
CA THR A 514 -7.97 24.43 1.94
C THR A 514 -6.65 24.34 2.70
N HIS A 515 -5.59 23.95 2.01
CA HIS A 515 -4.25 23.85 2.57
C HIS A 515 -3.63 25.24 2.80
N VAL A 516 -2.53 25.29 3.55
CA VAL A 516 -1.81 26.54 3.88
C VAL A 516 -1.19 27.24 2.66
N ASP A 517 -1.06 26.54 1.53
CA ASP A 517 -0.62 27.05 0.23
C ASP A 517 -1.80 27.32 -0.73
N HIS A 518 -3.03 27.42 -0.19
CA HIS A 518 -4.28 27.62 -0.92
C HIS A 518 -4.61 26.52 -1.93
N SER A 519 -4.05 25.31 -1.76
CA SER A 519 -4.39 24.15 -2.59
C SER A 519 -5.38 23.20 -1.91
N ALA A 520 -5.94 22.27 -2.68
CA ALA A 520 -6.75 21.16 -2.18
C ALA A 520 -6.54 19.91 -3.04
N ARG A 521 -6.67 18.72 -2.43
CA ARG A 521 -6.55 17.43 -3.11
C ARG A 521 -7.91 16.83 -3.45
N ILE A 522 -8.33 16.93 -4.70
CA ILE A 522 -9.76 16.92 -5.05
C ILE A 522 -10.25 15.54 -5.47
N GLN A 523 -11.44 15.15 -5.02
CA GLN A 523 -12.27 14.12 -5.65
C GLN A 523 -13.40 14.78 -6.45
N THR A 524 -13.47 14.53 -7.76
CA THR A 524 -14.66 14.82 -8.57
C THR A 524 -15.58 13.61 -8.58
N VAL A 525 -16.86 13.82 -8.29
CA VAL A 525 -17.86 12.76 -8.19
C VAL A 525 -18.84 12.90 -9.33
N GLU A 526 -19.04 11.81 -10.08
CA GLU A 526 -19.97 11.72 -11.20
C GLU A 526 -21.12 10.75 -10.87
N ALA A 527 -22.33 11.09 -11.30
CA ALA A 527 -23.51 10.25 -11.09
C ALA A 527 -23.39 8.87 -11.76
N ALA A 528 -22.70 8.78 -12.90
CA ALA A 528 -22.51 7.53 -13.63
C ALA A 528 -21.62 6.53 -12.89
N VAL A 529 -20.75 7.01 -12.00
CA VAL A 529 -19.77 6.19 -11.26
C VAL A 529 -20.23 5.94 -9.83
N ALA A 530 -20.73 6.98 -9.15
CA ALA A 530 -21.11 6.93 -7.73
C ALA A 530 -22.49 7.59 -7.51
N PRO A 531 -23.60 7.01 -8.00
CA PRO A 531 -24.90 7.68 -8.05
C PRO A 531 -25.41 8.15 -6.68
N ARG A 532 -25.34 7.30 -5.64
CA ARG A 532 -25.81 7.65 -4.29
C ARG A 532 -24.95 8.73 -3.63
N TYR A 533 -23.63 8.70 -3.84
CA TYR A 533 -22.71 9.70 -3.28
C TYR A 533 -22.83 11.05 -4.01
N HIS A 534 -23.01 11.01 -5.33
CA HIS A 534 -23.38 12.18 -6.14
C HIS A 534 -24.70 12.79 -5.66
N ALA A 535 -25.71 11.96 -5.42
CA ALA A 535 -27.01 12.43 -4.91
C ALA A 535 -26.89 13.07 -3.52
N LEU A 536 -26.07 12.54 -2.61
CA LEU A 536 -25.78 13.17 -1.32
C LEU A 536 -25.19 14.59 -1.49
N LEU A 537 -24.20 14.73 -2.38
CA LEU A 537 -23.59 16.04 -2.68
C LEU A 537 -24.61 17.01 -3.30
N ARG A 538 -25.51 16.53 -4.16
CA ARG A 538 -26.62 17.35 -4.71
C ARG A 538 -27.60 17.80 -3.63
N HIS A 539 -27.98 16.90 -2.72
CA HIS A 539 -28.84 17.23 -1.58
C HIS A 539 -28.18 18.28 -0.68
N PHE A 540 -26.88 18.12 -0.41
CA PHE A 540 -26.10 19.12 0.33
C PHE A 540 -26.06 20.45 -0.41
N ARG A 541 -25.76 20.47 -1.72
CA ARG A 541 -25.76 21.68 -2.56
C ARG A 541 -27.10 22.40 -2.55
N ALA A 542 -28.21 21.67 -2.67
CA ALA A 542 -29.55 22.25 -2.69
C ALA A 542 -29.86 23.00 -1.38
N ARG A 543 -29.28 22.54 -0.26
CA ARG A 543 -29.46 23.15 1.06
C ARG A 543 -28.50 24.32 1.30
N THR A 544 -27.25 24.20 0.86
CA THR A 544 -26.16 25.09 1.29
C THR A 544 -25.67 26.05 0.21
N GLY A 545 -25.97 25.75 -1.05
CA GLY A 545 -25.31 26.34 -2.22
C GLY A 545 -23.95 25.72 -2.55
N TYR A 546 -23.45 24.76 -1.75
CA TYR A 546 -22.13 24.14 -1.92
C TYR A 546 -22.25 22.65 -2.21
N GLY A 547 -21.74 22.21 -3.37
CA GLY A 547 -21.65 20.80 -3.75
C GLY A 547 -20.33 20.15 -3.33
N VAL A 548 -19.80 20.53 -2.16
CA VAL A 548 -18.48 20.13 -1.66
C VAL A 548 -18.59 19.67 -0.20
N LEU A 549 -17.96 18.53 0.11
CA LEU A 549 -17.81 18.01 1.47
C LEU A 549 -16.35 17.66 1.75
N VAL A 550 -15.97 17.67 3.02
CA VAL A 550 -14.77 16.96 3.47
C VAL A 550 -15.00 15.47 3.25
N ASN A 551 -14.02 14.77 2.70
CA ASN A 551 -13.97 13.32 2.65
C ASN A 551 -12.60 12.83 3.15
N THR A 552 -12.63 11.96 4.16
CA THR A 552 -11.46 11.23 4.65
C THR A 552 -11.77 9.75 4.84
N SER A 553 -10.72 8.93 4.87
CA SER A 553 -10.82 7.49 5.15
C SER A 553 -11.67 7.20 6.38
N PHE A 554 -12.56 6.20 6.35
CA PHE A 554 -13.26 5.73 7.54
C PHE A 554 -12.39 4.70 8.27
N ASN A 555 -11.67 5.17 9.28
CA ASN A 555 -10.81 4.39 10.17
C ASN A 555 -10.39 5.20 11.40
N VAL A 556 -9.92 4.53 12.43
CA VAL A 556 -9.16 5.15 13.53
C VAL A 556 -7.65 5.10 13.27
N ALA A 557 -6.87 5.79 14.12
CA ALA A 557 -5.42 5.87 13.97
C ALA A 557 -4.76 4.48 14.07
N GLY A 558 -3.92 4.15 13.10
CA GLY A 558 -3.19 2.87 13.06
C GLY A 558 -3.96 1.73 12.40
N GLU A 559 -5.25 1.89 12.11
CA GLU A 559 -6.07 0.87 11.49
C GLU A 559 -6.28 1.06 9.97
N PRO A 560 -6.54 -0.03 9.22
CA PRO A 560 -7.04 0.02 7.84
C PRO A 560 -8.43 0.66 7.74
N ILE A 561 -8.84 1.06 6.53
CA ILE A 561 -10.22 1.49 6.26
C ILE A 561 -11.20 0.38 6.67
N VAL A 562 -12.29 0.71 7.36
CA VAL A 562 -13.33 -0.24 7.76
C VAL A 562 -13.88 -0.98 6.54
N CYS A 563 -14.03 -2.29 6.67
CA CYS A 563 -14.56 -3.17 5.64
C CYS A 563 -16.03 -3.47 5.94
N THR A 564 -16.32 -4.01 7.13
CA THR A 564 -17.66 -4.51 7.52
C THR A 564 -18.54 -3.46 8.21
N PRO A 565 -19.88 -3.64 8.22
CA PRO A 565 -20.80 -2.81 9.00
C PRO A 565 -20.48 -2.81 10.51
N VAL A 566 -20.01 -3.95 11.02
CA VAL A 566 -19.62 -4.12 12.43
C VAL A 566 -18.38 -3.29 12.75
N GLU A 567 -17.36 -3.32 11.89
CA GLU A 567 -16.17 -2.47 12.02
C GLU A 567 -16.54 -0.97 11.99
N ALA A 568 -17.40 -0.56 11.05
CA ALA A 568 -17.87 0.82 10.98
C ALA A 568 -18.65 1.26 12.23
N TYR A 569 -19.47 0.36 12.80
CA TYR A 569 -20.21 0.64 14.04
C TYR A 569 -19.29 0.70 15.27
N ARG A 570 -18.29 -0.19 15.37
CA ARG A 570 -17.27 -0.12 16.44
C ARG A 570 -16.50 1.19 16.37
N ASP A 571 -16.04 1.59 15.19
CA ASP A 571 -15.35 2.88 15.01
C ASP A 571 -16.28 4.05 15.34
N PHE A 572 -17.56 3.98 14.98
CA PHE A 572 -18.55 5.00 15.33
C PHE A 572 -18.73 5.16 16.84
N LEU A 573 -18.80 4.06 17.60
CA LEU A 573 -18.87 4.11 19.07
C LEU A 573 -17.56 4.55 19.73
N ALA A 574 -16.41 4.18 19.13
CA ALA A 574 -15.09 4.49 19.66
C ALA A 574 -14.64 5.94 19.37
N THR A 575 -15.32 6.64 18.45
CA THR A 575 -14.94 7.98 18.01
C THR A 575 -16.01 9.01 18.33
N GLY A 576 -15.69 10.29 18.18
CA GLY A 576 -16.64 11.39 18.36
C GLY A 576 -17.57 11.66 17.17
N MET A 577 -17.91 10.66 16.34
CA MET A 577 -18.83 10.84 15.21
C MET A 577 -20.27 11.07 15.70
N ASP A 578 -21.02 11.91 14.99
CA ASP A 578 -22.38 12.28 15.41
C ASP A 578 -23.45 11.38 14.77
N VAL A 579 -23.22 10.96 13.53
CA VAL A 579 -24.12 10.13 12.73
C VAL A 579 -23.34 9.02 12.04
N LEU A 580 -23.95 7.85 11.93
CA LEU A 580 -23.47 6.75 11.10
C LEU A 580 -24.55 6.35 10.11
N VAL A 581 -24.16 6.25 8.84
CA VAL A 581 -24.97 5.65 7.77
C VAL A 581 -24.37 4.29 7.43
N LEU A 582 -25.17 3.24 7.62
CA LEU A 582 -24.88 1.87 7.19
C LEU A 582 -25.91 1.46 6.15
N GLU A 583 -25.55 1.56 4.87
CA GLU A 583 -26.48 1.36 3.75
C GLU A 583 -27.75 2.22 3.90
N ASP A 584 -28.90 1.62 4.20
CA ASP A 584 -30.20 2.31 4.34
C ASP A 584 -30.55 2.67 5.80
N CYS A 585 -29.63 2.41 6.73
CA CYS A 585 -29.83 2.64 8.16
C CYS A 585 -29.07 3.88 8.61
N LEU A 586 -29.77 4.78 9.30
CA LEU A 586 -29.20 5.95 9.97
C LEU A 586 -29.19 5.72 11.48
N LEU A 587 -28.03 5.92 12.09
CA LEU A 587 -27.81 5.86 13.53
C LEU A 587 -27.31 7.22 14.03
N ARG A 588 -27.74 7.61 15.22
CA ARG A 588 -27.28 8.85 15.88
C ARG A 588 -26.58 8.52 17.18
N ALA A 589 -25.46 9.19 17.44
CA ALA A 589 -24.65 8.94 18.63
C ALA A 589 -25.46 9.21 19.91
N SER A 590 -26.29 10.25 19.91
CA SER A 590 -27.17 10.61 21.02
C SER A 590 -28.21 9.55 21.39
N GLU A 591 -28.47 8.58 20.50
CA GLU A 591 -29.46 7.52 20.69
C GLU A 591 -28.83 6.20 21.13
N GLN A 592 -27.50 6.07 21.13
CA GLN A 592 -26.81 4.81 21.44
C GLN A 592 -26.66 4.52 22.94
N GLY A 593 -26.91 5.49 23.82
CA GLY A 593 -26.77 5.33 25.28
C GLY A 593 -25.31 5.11 25.72
N ASP A 594 -25.11 4.25 26.72
CA ASP A 594 -23.78 3.95 27.30
C ASP A 594 -23.04 2.79 26.59
N ARG A 595 -23.53 2.34 25.43
CA ARG A 595 -22.94 1.23 24.65
C ARG A 595 -21.47 1.48 24.33
N ARG A 596 -20.66 0.43 24.41
CA ARG A 596 -19.21 0.51 24.11
C ARG A 596 -18.81 -0.37 22.94
N ALA A 597 -17.75 0.03 22.24
CA ALA A 597 -17.25 -0.70 21.08
C ALA A 597 -16.86 -2.15 21.41
N GLU A 598 -16.36 -2.40 22.63
CA GLU A 598 -15.95 -3.73 23.09
C GLU A 598 -17.12 -4.70 23.32
N GLU A 599 -18.35 -4.19 23.41
CA GLU A 599 -19.56 -5.02 23.63
C GLU A 599 -20.04 -5.69 22.33
N VAL A 600 -19.51 -5.27 21.18
CA VAL A 600 -19.83 -5.83 19.87
C VAL A 600 -18.76 -6.87 19.55
N GLU A 601 -18.95 -8.14 19.90
CA GLU A 601 -17.93 -9.18 19.69
C GLU A 601 -18.06 -9.92 18.35
N ASP A 602 -19.28 -10.22 17.90
CA ASP A 602 -19.50 -11.07 16.72
C ASP A 602 -19.57 -10.24 15.42
N ASP A 603 -18.91 -10.71 14.36
CA ASP A 603 -18.95 -10.08 13.03
C ASP A 603 -19.49 -11.08 11.98
N PRO A 604 -20.83 -11.12 11.79
CA PRO A 604 -21.45 -12.06 10.84
C PRO A 604 -21.15 -11.72 9.38
N PHE A 605 -20.57 -10.55 9.10
CA PHE A 605 -20.21 -10.12 7.75
C PHE A 605 -18.81 -10.55 7.34
N ARG A 606 -18.02 -11.07 8.28
CA ARG A 606 -16.69 -11.60 7.99
C ARG A 606 -16.80 -13.05 7.56
N PRO A 607 -16.21 -13.45 6.42
CA PRO A 607 -16.18 -14.85 6.04
C PRO A 607 -15.45 -15.66 7.13
N PRO A 608 -15.93 -16.86 7.47
CA PRO A 608 -15.30 -17.68 8.50
C PRO A 608 -13.82 -17.88 8.17
N HIS A 609 -12.96 -17.63 9.15
CA HIS A 609 -11.54 -17.93 9.03
C HIS A 609 -11.38 -19.45 8.84
N PRO A 610 -10.53 -19.93 7.92
CA PRO A 610 -10.24 -21.35 7.81
C PRO A 610 -9.37 -21.78 9.00
N ALA A 611 -10.02 -21.97 10.14
CA ALA A 611 -9.59 -22.73 11.29
C ALA A 611 -10.78 -22.79 12.25
N THR A 612 -11.74 -23.67 11.99
CA THR A 612 -12.70 -24.01 13.04
C THR A 612 -11.91 -24.65 14.18
N ALA A 613 -12.17 -24.22 15.42
CA ALA A 613 -11.44 -24.72 16.60
C ALA A 613 -11.56 -26.25 16.80
N GLU A 614 -12.48 -26.92 16.10
CA GLU A 614 -12.63 -28.37 16.08
C GLU A 614 -11.67 -29.09 15.12
N GLU A 615 -11.47 -28.58 13.90
CA GLU A 615 -10.48 -29.12 12.96
C GLU A 615 -9.05 -28.99 13.50
N ASP A 616 -8.76 -27.88 14.18
CA ASP A 616 -7.46 -27.62 14.78
C ASP A 616 -7.18 -28.56 15.98
N ARG A 617 -8.21 -28.90 16.77
CA ARG A 617 -8.08 -29.84 17.91
C ARG A 617 -7.76 -31.27 17.47
N ASP A 618 -8.43 -31.78 16.44
CA ASP A 618 -8.19 -33.16 15.99
C ASP A 618 -6.86 -33.29 15.23
N THR A 619 -6.50 -32.26 14.46
CA THR A 619 -5.20 -32.14 13.81
C THR A 619 -4.06 -32.05 14.84
N ARG A 620 -4.23 -31.24 15.89
CA ARG A 620 -3.26 -31.13 17.00
C ARG A 620 -3.08 -32.44 17.75
N ARG A 621 -4.14 -33.18 18.04
CA ARG A 621 -4.04 -34.51 18.70
C ARG A 621 -3.28 -35.51 17.83
N ARG A 622 -3.54 -35.54 16.51
CA ARG A 622 -2.79 -36.37 15.56
C ARG A 622 -1.31 -35.98 15.49
N HIS A 623 -1.00 -34.69 15.52
CA HIS A 623 0.37 -34.19 15.56
C HIS A 623 1.11 -34.63 16.83
N LEU A 624 0.51 -34.46 18.01
CA LEU A 624 1.12 -34.85 19.30
C LEU A 624 1.37 -36.36 19.41
N ARG A 625 0.48 -37.19 18.83
CA ARG A 625 0.71 -38.64 18.68
C ARG A 625 1.96 -38.93 17.85
N ARG A 626 2.10 -38.29 16.68
CA ARG A 626 3.27 -38.44 15.81
C ARG A 626 4.55 -37.98 16.53
N PHE A 627 4.51 -36.84 17.21
CA PHE A 627 5.64 -36.33 18.00
C PHE A 627 6.13 -37.36 19.03
N GLY A 628 5.21 -37.93 19.83
CA GLY A 628 5.57 -38.97 20.82
C GLY A 628 6.22 -40.20 20.18
N LEU A 629 5.71 -40.67 19.04
CA LEU A 629 6.30 -41.79 18.31
C LEU A 629 7.67 -41.47 17.70
N ILE A 630 7.85 -40.27 17.14
CA ILE A 630 9.13 -39.82 16.58
C ILE A 630 10.19 -39.73 17.68
N MET A 631 9.85 -39.11 18.82
CA MET A 631 10.77 -39.01 19.97
C MET A 631 11.11 -40.39 20.53
N SER A 632 10.14 -41.30 20.57
CA SER A 632 10.37 -42.70 20.96
C SER A 632 11.36 -43.39 20.02
N GLY A 633 11.17 -43.27 18.71
CA GLY A 633 12.07 -43.84 17.69
C GLY A 633 13.48 -43.25 17.76
N ALA A 634 13.61 -41.93 17.90
CA ALA A 634 14.90 -41.26 18.01
C ALA A 634 15.67 -41.69 19.28
N LEU A 635 14.99 -41.73 20.44
CA LEU A 635 15.58 -42.16 21.70
C LEU A 635 15.92 -43.66 21.70
N GLY A 636 15.10 -44.49 21.06
CA GLY A 636 15.35 -45.91 20.86
C GLY A 636 16.59 -46.16 19.98
N ALA A 637 16.73 -45.45 18.87
CA ALA A 637 17.90 -45.53 18.00
C ALA A 637 19.18 -45.08 18.73
N LEU A 638 19.10 -43.98 19.48
CA LEU A 638 20.20 -43.51 20.32
C LEU A 638 20.55 -44.54 21.40
N GLY A 639 19.54 -45.11 22.07
CA GLY A 639 19.70 -46.20 23.02
C GLY A 639 20.44 -47.39 22.40
N GLY A 640 20.02 -47.87 21.23
CA GLY A 640 20.68 -48.94 20.50
C GLY A 640 22.14 -48.64 20.15
N PHE A 641 22.45 -47.40 19.74
CA PHE A 641 23.82 -46.96 19.48
C PHE A 641 24.68 -46.98 20.76
N PHE A 642 24.16 -46.47 21.89
CA PHE A 642 24.88 -46.48 23.17
C PHE A 642 25.05 -47.90 23.73
N TRP A 643 24.07 -48.78 23.50
CA TRP A 643 24.17 -50.20 23.84
C TRP A 643 25.30 -50.87 23.06
N TRP A 644 25.35 -50.65 21.74
CA TRP A 644 26.42 -51.16 20.87
C TRP A 644 27.81 -50.63 21.26
N ARG A 645 27.89 -49.41 21.80
CA ARG A 645 29.13 -48.82 22.32
C ARG A 645 29.45 -49.20 23.78
N GLU A 646 28.69 -50.14 24.36
CA GLU A 646 28.81 -50.61 25.75
C GLU A 646 28.76 -49.47 26.80
N ARG A 647 27.99 -48.42 26.51
CA ARG A 647 27.82 -47.27 27.42
C ARG A 647 26.57 -47.45 28.29
N ALA A 648 26.70 -47.23 29.59
CA ALA A 648 25.61 -47.43 30.58
C ALA A 648 24.35 -46.53 30.42
N LEU A 649 24.34 -45.61 29.44
CA LEU A 649 23.24 -44.68 29.19
C LEU A 649 22.06 -45.31 28.43
N TRP A 650 22.25 -46.44 27.75
CA TRP A 650 21.23 -47.03 26.87
C TRP A 650 19.91 -47.42 27.54
N PRO A 651 19.84 -47.99 28.77
CA PRO A 651 18.57 -48.41 29.37
C PRO A 651 17.66 -47.23 29.65
N TRP A 652 18.25 -46.10 30.06
CA TRP A 652 17.54 -44.86 30.36
C TRP A 652 16.95 -44.21 29.11
N LEU A 653 17.68 -44.23 27.99
CA LEU A 653 17.19 -43.71 26.70
C LEU A 653 16.02 -44.55 26.18
N VAL A 654 16.09 -45.88 26.29
CA VAL A 654 15.00 -46.78 25.90
C VAL A 654 13.78 -46.60 26.80
N ALA A 655 13.97 -46.48 28.11
CA ALA A 655 12.88 -46.22 29.06
C ALA A 655 12.18 -44.88 28.80
N LEU A 656 12.94 -43.81 28.52
CA LEU A 656 12.40 -42.51 28.16
C LEU A 656 11.66 -42.57 26.81
N GLY A 657 12.18 -43.29 25.82
CA GLY A 657 11.50 -43.54 24.55
C GLY A 657 10.17 -44.28 24.71
N ALA A 658 10.12 -45.29 25.58
CA ALA A 658 8.90 -46.01 25.89
C ALA A 658 7.85 -45.10 26.56
N LEU A 659 8.29 -44.18 27.43
CA LEU A 659 7.41 -43.17 28.05
C LEU A 659 6.78 -42.25 26.99
N PHE A 660 7.57 -41.72 26.05
CA PHE A 660 7.04 -40.89 24.95
C PHE A 660 6.04 -41.63 24.05
N ALA A 661 6.28 -42.90 23.74
CA ALA A 661 5.32 -43.72 22.99
C ALA A 661 4.02 -43.93 23.78
N LEU A 662 4.11 -44.27 25.06
CA LEU A 662 2.95 -44.51 25.92
C LEU A 662 2.11 -43.24 26.09
N THR A 663 2.75 -42.10 26.38
CA THR A 663 2.06 -40.81 26.49
C THR A 663 1.48 -40.36 25.16
N GLY A 664 2.21 -40.55 24.05
CA GLY A 664 1.73 -40.21 22.70
C GLY A 664 0.47 -40.99 22.32
N LEU A 665 0.44 -42.30 22.58
CA LEU A 665 -0.69 -43.18 22.21
C LEU A 665 -1.91 -43.00 23.14
N LEU A 666 -1.68 -42.93 24.46
CA LEU A 666 -2.77 -42.95 25.45
C LEU A 666 -3.29 -41.56 25.81
N SER A 667 -2.41 -40.56 25.93
CA SER A 667 -2.74 -39.22 26.44
C SER A 667 -1.92 -38.12 25.76
N PRO A 668 -2.07 -37.92 24.43
CA PRO A 668 -1.23 -37.00 23.65
C PRO A 668 -1.25 -35.56 24.16
N GLY A 669 -2.35 -35.12 24.80
CA GLY A 669 -2.46 -33.78 25.38
C GLY A 669 -1.41 -33.47 26.48
N LEU A 670 -0.85 -34.48 27.14
CA LEU A 670 0.23 -34.28 28.11
C LEU A 670 1.57 -33.90 27.45
N LEU A 671 1.76 -34.27 26.18
CA LEU A 671 2.95 -33.90 25.41
C LEU A 671 2.89 -32.47 24.89
N ASP A 672 1.75 -31.80 24.97
CA ASP A 672 1.55 -30.50 24.33
C ASP A 672 2.49 -29.40 24.85
N ARG A 673 2.73 -29.36 26.18
CA ARG A 673 3.71 -28.41 26.75
C ARG A 673 5.15 -28.79 26.42
N VAL A 674 5.43 -30.09 26.35
CA VAL A 674 6.77 -30.62 26.05
C VAL A 674 7.14 -30.38 24.60
N GLU A 675 6.21 -30.64 23.68
CA GLU A 675 6.36 -30.37 22.25
C GLU A 675 6.53 -28.88 22.01
N ARG A 676 5.70 -28.01 22.60
CA ARG A 676 5.87 -26.55 22.47
C ARG A 676 7.24 -26.10 22.98
N GLY A 677 7.70 -26.64 24.12
CA GLY A 677 9.03 -26.37 24.63
C GLY A 677 10.15 -26.88 23.71
N TRP A 678 10.00 -28.06 23.13
CA TRP A 678 10.95 -28.67 22.19
C TRP A 678 11.02 -27.89 20.87
N MET A 679 9.87 -27.51 20.31
CA MET A 679 9.79 -26.70 19.10
C MET A 679 10.38 -25.31 19.33
N ALA A 680 10.06 -24.65 20.45
CA ALA A 680 10.67 -23.37 20.82
C ALA A 680 12.20 -23.47 20.99
N LEU A 681 12.70 -24.57 21.57
CA LEU A 681 14.14 -24.83 21.65
C LEU A 681 14.75 -25.05 20.26
N GLY A 682 14.10 -25.85 19.42
CA GLY A 682 14.51 -26.14 18.04
C GLY A 682 14.56 -24.88 17.18
N GLU A 683 13.56 -24.01 17.29
CA GLU A 683 13.53 -22.71 16.61
C GLU A 683 14.65 -21.78 17.08
N ARG A 684 14.89 -21.69 18.40
CA ARG A 684 15.99 -20.89 18.95
C ARG A 684 17.34 -21.40 18.50
N LEU A 685 17.58 -22.71 18.60
CA LEU A 685 18.82 -23.35 18.13
C LEU A 685 18.99 -23.15 16.62
N GLY A 686 17.93 -23.39 15.84
CA GLY A 686 17.92 -23.17 14.40
C GLY A 686 18.22 -21.72 14.04
N GLY A 687 17.68 -20.75 14.78
CA GLY A 687 17.97 -19.33 14.62
C GLY A 687 19.45 -18.99 14.88
N VAL A 688 20.06 -19.56 15.92
CA VAL A 688 21.49 -19.38 16.21
C VAL A 688 22.36 -20.03 15.13
N VAL A 689 22.11 -21.29 14.80
CA VAL A 689 22.86 -22.04 13.78
C VAL A 689 22.77 -21.34 12.42
N THR A 690 21.58 -20.90 12.03
CA THR A 690 21.37 -20.16 10.77
C THR A 690 22.21 -18.89 10.73
N ARG A 691 22.22 -18.09 11.82
CA ARG A 691 23.03 -16.87 11.88
C ARG A 691 24.53 -17.15 11.82
N VAL A 692 25.00 -18.21 12.49
CA VAL A 692 26.41 -18.62 12.43
C VAL A 692 26.80 -19.04 11.01
N LEU A 693 26.01 -19.92 10.39
CA LEU A 693 26.25 -20.39 9.02
C LEU A 693 26.24 -19.22 8.03
N LEU A 694 25.22 -18.36 8.06
CA LEU A 694 25.14 -17.21 7.17
C LEU A 694 26.28 -16.21 7.41
N SER A 695 26.73 -16.02 8.65
CA SER A 695 27.89 -15.17 8.94
C SER A 695 29.18 -15.76 8.34
N LEU A 696 29.36 -17.08 8.46
CA LEU A 696 30.48 -17.78 7.81
C LEU A 696 30.40 -17.66 6.28
N THR A 697 29.23 -17.90 5.68
CA THR A 697 29.01 -17.71 4.24
C THR A 697 29.31 -16.26 3.81
N PHE A 698 28.92 -15.28 4.61
CA PHE A 698 29.18 -13.88 4.32
C PHE A 698 30.68 -13.53 4.35
N PHE A 699 31.42 -13.98 5.37
CA PHE A 699 32.85 -13.66 5.48
C PHE A 699 33.77 -14.55 4.65
N LEU A 700 33.38 -15.79 4.37
CA LEU A 700 34.19 -16.74 3.59
C LEU A 700 33.83 -16.75 2.10
N GLY A 701 32.59 -16.37 1.73
CA GLY A 701 32.12 -16.34 0.35
C GLY A 701 31.88 -14.92 -0.17
N VAL A 702 30.88 -14.23 0.40
CA VAL A 702 30.43 -12.92 -0.11
C VAL A 702 31.54 -11.86 -0.02
N THR A 703 32.22 -11.77 1.13
CA THR A 703 33.23 -10.72 1.36
C THR A 703 34.46 -10.87 0.46
N PRO A 704 35.10 -12.05 0.33
CA PRO A 704 36.22 -12.22 -0.59
C PRO A 704 35.82 -11.96 -2.04
N LEU A 705 34.65 -12.44 -2.48
CA LEU A 705 34.13 -12.20 -3.83
C LEU A 705 33.86 -10.71 -4.11
N GLY A 706 33.25 -10.00 -3.16
CA GLY A 706 33.00 -8.56 -3.25
C GLY A 706 34.29 -7.72 -3.26
N LEU A 707 35.29 -8.10 -2.46
CA LEU A 707 36.61 -7.46 -2.46
C LEU A 707 37.36 -7.71 -3.77
N ALA A 708 37.44 -8.97 -4.22
CA ALA A 708 38.09 -9.33 -5.47
C ALA A 708 37.43 -8.64 -6.67
N GLY A 709 36.10 -8.59 -6.73
CA GLY A 709 35.35 -7.88 -7.77
C GLY A 709 35.74 -6.40 -7.86
N ARG A 710 35.87 -5.72 -6.71
CA ARG A 710 36.28 -4.31 -6.67
C ARG A 710 37.74 -4.10 -7.08
N LEU A 711 38.64 -5.03 -6.72
CA LEU A 711 40.04 -4.97 -7.15
C LEU A 711 40.20 -5.10 -8.67
N VAL A 712 39.33 -5.86 -9.33
CA VAL A 712 39.30 -6.02 -10.80
C VAL A 712 38.42 -4.96 -11.47
N GLY A 713 37.96 -3.95 -10.74
CA GLY A 713 37.17 -2.83 -11.29
C GLY A 713 35.72 -3.16 -11.62
N ARG A 714 35.19 -4.33 -11.23
CA ARG A 714 33.75 -4.64 -11.42
C ARG A 714 32.90 -3.78 -10.48
N ARG A 715 32.16 -2.84 -11.06
CA ARG A 715 31.14 -2.04 -10.35
C ARG A 715 29.78 -2.73 -10.48
N ARG A 716 29.38 -3.46 -9.44
CA ARG A 716 28.08 -4.17 -9.38
C ARG A 716 26.89 -3.24 -9.19
N LEU A 717 27.11 -2.09 -8.57
CA LEU A 717 26.12 -1.03 -8.37
C LEU A 717 26.71 0.32 -8.74
N ALA A 718 25.87 1.19 -9.30
CA ALA A 718 26.19 2.60 -9.52
C ALA A 718 25.97 3.38 -8.20
N LEU A 719 27.04 3.52 -7.42
CA LEU A 719 26.99 4.10 -6.07
C LEU A 719 27.16 5.63 -6.02
N ARG A 720 27.60 6.24 -7.12
CA ARG A 720 27.88 7.68 -7.21
C ARG A 720 27.38 8.25 -8.55
N PRO A 721 26.98 9.52 -8.58
CA PRO A 721 26.79 10.28 -9.81
C PRO A 721 28.02 10.22 -10.74
N ASP A 722 27.75 10.29 -12.03
CA ASP A 722 28.73 10.47 -13.08
C ASP A 722 28.50 11.86 -13.71
N PRO A 723 29.34 12.86 -13.39
CA PRO A 723 29.08 14.24 -13.81
C PRO A 723 29.05 14.41 -15.32
N ASP A 724 29.76 13.56 -16.08
CA ASP A 724 29.88 13.63 -17.53
C ASP A 724 28.72 12.94 -18.27
N THR A 725 27.82 12.27 -17.55
CA THR A 725 26.65 11.60 -18.11
C THR A 725 25.53 12.60 -18.40
N ALA A 726 25.04 12.63 -19.64
CA ALA A 726 23.87 13.46 -20.01
C ALA A 726 22.53 12.87 -19.53
N THR A 727 22.43 11.53 -19.47
CA THR A 727 21.21 10.80 -19.11
C THR A 727 21.53 9.53 -18.30
N TYR A 728 20.71 9.27 -17.28
CA TYR A 728 20.71 8.03 -16.52
C TYR A 728 19.68 7.01 -17.01
N TRP A 729 18.90 7.31 -18.06
CA TRP A 729 17.98 6.37 -18.70
C TRP A 729 18.75 5.26 -19.43
N THR A 730 18.71 4.04 -18.89
CA THR A 730 19.25 2.86 -19.57
C THR A 730 18.15 2.09 -20.29
N PRO A 731 18.43 1.36 -21.39
CA PRO A 731 17.45 0.45 -21.98
C PRO A 731 16.84 -0.48 -20.92
N ALA A 732 15.51 -0.59 -20.91
CA ALA A 732 14.83 -1.51 -20.00
C ALA A 732 15.17 -2.96 -20.37
N GLU A 733 15.53 -3.77 -19.38
CA GLU A 733 15.75 -5.20 -19.58
C GLU A 733 14.41 -5.92 -19.71
N ASP A 734 14.13 -6.48 -20.90
CA ASP A 734 12.99 -7.38 -21.07
C ASP A 734 13.32 -8.75 -20.50
N HIS A 735 12.87 -9.01 -19.27
CA HIS A 735 12.98 -10.33 -18.65
C HIS A 735 11.92 -11.33 -19.18
N GLY A 736 11.03 -10.91 -20.08
CA GLY A 736 9.96 -11.70 -20.71
C GLY A 736 10.44 -12.68 -21.80
N ALA A 737 11.71 -12.61 -22.21
CA ALA A 737 12.30 -13.55 -23.17
C ALA A 737 12.98 -14.77 -22.53
N ARG A 738 13.12 -14.83 -21.19
CA ARG A 738 13.65 -16.03 -20.52
C ARG A 738 12.46 -16.98 -20.26
N PRO A 739 12.51 -18.23 -20.78
CA PRO A 739 11.40 -19.16 -20.66
C PRO A 739 11.04 -19.42 -19.20
N HIS A 740 9.75 -19.70 -18.98
CA HIS A 740 9.03 -20.18 -17.79
C HIS A 740 9.72 -21.28 -16.97
N ARG A 741 10.98 -21.11 -16.60
CA ARG A 741 11.69 -22.05 -15.74
C ARG A 741 12.07 -21.36 -14.44
N PRO A 742 11.71 -21.94 -13.30
CA PRO A 742 12.22 -21.53 -12.02
C PRO A 742 13.70 -21.90 -12.04
N TYR A 743 14.57 -20.96 -12.38
CA TYR A 743 15.99 -21.09 -12.12
C TYR A 743 16.38 -20.10 -11.06
#